data_AF-A0A357BX29-F1
#
_entry.id   AF-A0A357BX29-F1
#
_cell.length_a   1.000
_cell.length_b   1.000
_cell.length_c   1.000
_cell.angle_alpha   90.00
_cell.angle_beta   90.00
_cell.angle_gamma   90.00
#
_symmetry.space_group_name_H-M   'P 1'
#
loop_
_entity.id
_entity.type
_entity.pdbx_description
1 polymer ?
#
loop_
_entity_poly.entity_id
_entity_poly.type
_entity_poly.pdbx_seq_one_letter_code
_entity_poly.pdbx_strand_id
1 'polypeptide(L)'
;SKTVNGYNFTTGCLPIVGDDTAYAQKFTLASGVYMDLYRPSENYTWHYDPNEFYLNYFPPAEFERALRYATSIADEYAWVYSGSVFWRNSHGWRDVPIAYDDAARAALAVAMQDPVVISDAGNAADTRGVTYNSQTLYIGEVGYTYQIGRNEVTNAQYCEFLNVVAASDPYGLYNTYMADANHPNRGGITRTGSSGNYKYSAIADRENLPVNWLTWRSAARMANWLHNGRQSDPDTTEYGAYDASTFTGTGCDKNDQSYHYSDAKYWIPRIDEWYKAAFYKGGSTNAGYWTYATKSDTAPAPGPLNSAANKANYQADNYDFGEGVDYGDMTDVGNYTLSPGVYGTLDMNGNIYEFIEYWAPGETGCYRVLYGGAWKWNDTEQLRYDGFGHASPDAGYYERGFRLASELPMIMFQASKQSPANVATDVSIATTLSWASGDYSTSHDVYFGTNKTSVTNANHASGEYKGNQAGTTYAPGTLINNTTYYWRIDEVGPDGTTEGDVWNFTTIDPPVPTFVAAGSVASGTGTITPAFPAGIATGDILLLFLETSNQAISISNQNGGTWTAVANSPQGTGTAAGTTGARLTAFWSRYNGTQGAPTTSDSGDHQLGRMIAIRGAVSSGNPWDVTAGGVEAVSDTSGSIPGATTTVGNTLVVTAIATSLPDASSTAKFSAWTNANLTSVTERIDNSVTAGNGGGLAVATGIRATTGAYGNTAVTLVNAAYKGMMSIAIKP
;
A
#
# COMPACT_ATOMS: atom_id res chain seq x y z
N SER A 1 -39.91 -23.06 -15.05
CA SER A 1 -39.16 -23.53 -13.88
C SER A 1 -38.89 -25.01 -14.06
N LYS A 2 -37.66 -25.45 -13.82
CA LYS A 2 -37.29 -26.88 -13.78
C LYS A 2 -36.39 -27.10 -12.57
N THR A 3 -36.57 -28.22 -11.88
CA THR A 3 -35.82 -28.58 -10.69
C THR A 3 -34.81 -29.67 -11.07
N VAL A 4 -33.54 -29.47 -10.73
CA VAL A 4 -32.47 -30.47 -10.88
C VAL A 4 -31.68 -30.49 -9.58
N ASN A 5 -31.46 -31.68 -9.02
CA ASN A 5 -30.71 -31.91 -7.77
C ASN A 5 -31.15 -31.03 -6.58
N GLY A 6 -32.46 -30.78 -6.45
CA GLY A 6 -33.02 -30.11 -5.27
C GLY A 6 -32.96 -28.58 -5.27
N TYR A 7 -32.41 -27.95 -6.33
CA TYR A 7 -32.39 -26.49 -6.46
C TYR A 7 -33.42 -26.00 -7.49
N ASN A 8 -34.15 -24.95 -7.13
CA ASN A 8 -35.17 -24.33 -7.97
C ASN A 8 -34.64 -23.06 -8.62
N PHE A 9 -34.53 -23.05 -9.95
CA PHE A 9 -34.10 -21.88 -10.71
C PHE A 9 -35.32 -21.06 -11.17
N THR A 10 -35.38 -19.79 -10.75
CA THR A 10 -36.31 -18.78 -11.27
C THR A 10 -35.51 -17.69 -11.98
N THR A 11 -35.72 -17.58 -13.29
CA THR A 11 -35.35 -16.47 -14.22
C THR A 11 -34.21 -15.54 -13.78
N GLY A 12 -33.06 -15.65 -14.47
CA GLY A 12 -31.98 -14.67 -14.37
C GLY A 12 -30.65 -15.04 -15.04
N CYS A 13 -30.39 -16.33 -15.33
CA CYS A 13 -29.17 -16.72 -16.03
C CYS A 13 -29.43 -16.77 -17.55
N LEU A 14 -28.64 -16.00 -18.31
CA LEU A 14 -28.66 -16.04 -19.77
C LEU A 14 -28.43 -17.51 -20.22
N PRO A 15 -29.19 -18.03 -21.22
CA PRO A 15 -29.07 -19.41 -21.71
C PRO A 15 -27.64 -19.83 -22.05
N ILE A 16 -26.77 -18.87 -22.36
CA ILE A 16 -25.36 -19.08 -22.71
C ILE A 16 -24.52 -19.64 -21.56
N VAL A 17 -24.88 -19.37 -20.30
CA VAL A 17 -24.08 -19.79 -19.12
C VAL A 17 -24.21 -21.29 -18.82
N GLY A 18 -25.17 -21.98 -19.44
CA GLY A 18 -25.34 -23.43 -19.30
C GLY A 18 -24.73 -24.25 -20.44
N ASP A 19 -24.05 -23.61 -21.39
CA ASP A 19 -23.38 -24.22 -22.53
C ASP A 19 -21.93 -23.71 -22.55
N ASP A 20 -21.03 -24.46 -21.91
CA ASP A 20 -19.63 -24.09 -21.72
C ASP A 20 -18.91 -23.79 -23.05
N THR A 21 -19.31 -24.45 -24.14
CA THR A 21 -18.71 -24.25 -25.47
C THR A 21 -19.19 -22.94 -26.08
N ALA A 22 -20.49 -22.64 -25.99
CA ALA A 22 -21.03 -21.37 -26.47
C ALA A 22 -20.61 -20.18 -25.60
N TYR A 23 -20.43 -20.39 -24.28
CA TYR A 23 -19.93 -19.40 -23.34
C TYR A 23 -18.47 -19.02 -23.65
N ALA A 24 -17.57 -20.01 -23.78
CA ALA A 24 -16.18 -19.77 -24.12
C ALA A 24 -15.97 -19.13 -25.51
N GLN A 25 -16.90 -19.35 -26.45
CA GLN A 25 -16.87 -18.71 -27.78
C GLN A 25 -17.36 -17.25 -27.79
N LYS A 26 -18.03 -16.78 -26.74
CA LYS A 26 -18.80 -15.52 -26.75
C LYS A 26 -18.50 -14.60 -25.57
N PHE A 27 -17.87 -15.12 -24.51
CA PHE A 27 -17.63 -14.42 -23.27
C PHE A 27 -16.15 -14.54 -22.91
N THR A 28 -15.47 -13.39 -22.85
CA THR A 28 -14.08 -13.26 -22.41
C THR A 28 -14.05 -12.41 -21.14
N LEU A 29 -13.24 -12.80 -20.15
CA LEU A 29 -13.00 -12.01 -18.96
C LEU A 29 -11.97 -10.93 -19.28
N ALA A 30 -12.34 -9.68 -19.07
CA ALA A 30 -11.44 -8.54 -19.19
C ALA A 30 -11.37 -7.79 -17.85
N SER A 31 -10.16 -7.56 -17.36
CA SER A 31 -9.92 -6.73 -16.16
C SER A 31 -9.68 -5.27 -16.54
N GLY A 32 -10.13 -4.35 -15.70
CA GLY A 32 -9.91 -2.91 -15.88
C GLY A 32 -8.90 -2.33 -14.90
N VAL A 33 -7.90 -1.59 -15.37
CA VAL A 33 -6.96 -0.78 -14.59
C VAL A 33 -7.44 0.67 -14.61
N TYR A 34 -7.65 1.26 -13.43
CA TYR A 34 -8.20 2.60 -13.28
C TYR A 34 -7.10 3.59 -12.86
N MET A 35 -6.61 4.38 -13.81
CA MET A 35 -5.58 5.38 -13.60
C MET A 35 -6.24 6.74 -13.33
N ASP A 36 -6.63 7.07 -12.10
CA ASP A 36 -7.14 8.43 -11.80
C ASP A 36 -6.07 9.32 -11.17
N LEU A 37 -6.45 10.51 -10.73
CA LEU A 37 -5.64 11.37 -9.86
C LEU A 37 -6.16 11.28 -8.42
N TYR A 38 -5.26 11.19 -7.44
CA TYR A 38 -5.63 11.24 -6.03
C TYR A 38 -6.15 12.66 -5.69
N ARG A 39 -7.38 12.79 -5.19
CA ARG A 39 -8.04 14.10 -4.97
C ARG A 39 -8.06 14.52 -3.50
N PRO A 40 -7.56 15.73 -3.22
CA PRO A 40 -8.40 16.73 -2.58
C PRO A 40 -8.23 18.12 -3.22
N SER A 41 -9.28 18.61 -3.89
CA SER A 41 -9.51 19.99 -4.37
C SER A 41 -8.53 20.64 -5.38
N GLU A 42 -9.07 20.80 -6.61
CA GLU A 42 -8.80 21.83 -7.64
C GLU A 42 -7.61 21.70 -8.63
N ASN A 43 -7.96 21.80 -9.92
CA ASN A 43 -7.18 21.88 -11.16
C ASN A 43 -6.53 20.60 -11.76
N TYR A 44 -7.04 20.24 -12.94
CA TYR A 44 -6.97 18.94 -13.60
C TYR A 44 -5.74 18.77 -14.52
N THR A 45 -4.58 18.37 -13.99
CA THR A 45 -3.48 17.88 -14.83
C THR A 45 -2.73 16.74 -14.15
N TRP A 46 -2.44 15.68 -14.89
CA TRP A 46 -1.52 14.62 -14.46
C TRP A 46 -0.14 15.18 -14.15
N HIS A 47 0.55 14.61 -13.16
CA HIS A 47 1.93 14.95 -12.87
C HIS A 47 2.87 14.20 -13.82
N TYR A 48 3.67 14.95 -14.58
CA TYR A 48 4.61 14.42 -15.58
C TYR A 48 6.07 14.46 -15.10
N ASP A 49 6.35 15.20 -14.02
CA ASP A 49 7.66 15.21 -13.37
C ASP A 49 7.84 13.90 -12.58
N PRO A 50 8.93 13.14 -12.79
CA PRO A 50 9.22 11.94 -12.02
C PRO A 50 9.18 12.12 -10.50
N ASN A 51 9.53 13.31 -10.01
CA ASN A 51 9.51 13.63 -8.58
C ASN A 51 8.11 13.87 -8.03
N GLU A 52 7.10 13.97 -8.89
CA GLU A 52 5.70 14.25 -8.54
C GLU A 52 4.77 13.09 -8.86
N PHE A 53 5.27 11.96 -9.39
CA PHE A 53 4.42 10.81 -9.75
C PHE A 53 3.63 10.23 -8.59
N TYR A 54 4.08 10.40 -7.34
CA TYR A 54 3.36 9.99 -6.14
C TYR A 54 2.04 10.73 -5.91
N LEU A 55 1.81 11.84 -6.63
CA LEU A 55 0.55 12.60 -6.62
C LEU A 55 -0.47 12.05 -7.63
N ASN A 56 -0.03 11.20 -8.57
CA ASN A 56 -0.94 10.43 -9.41
C ASN A 56 -1.50 9.24 -8.62
N TYR A 57 -2.72 8.78 -8.94
CA TYR A 57 -3.33 7.64 -8.21
C TYR A 57 -2.53 6.35 -8.41
N PHE A 58 -1.99 6.16 -9.61
CA PHE A 58 -1.01 5.14 -9.90
C PHE A 58 0.26 5.80 -10.44
N PRO A 59 1.39 5.77 -9.72
CA PRO A 59 2.71 6.01 -10.30
C PRO A 59 2.98 5.04 -11.47
N PRO A 60 3.84 5.38 -12.45
CA PRO A 60 4.12 4.51 -13.60
C PRO A 60 4.50 3.07 -13.24
N ALA A 61 5.29 2.86 -12.19
CA ALA A 61 5.69 1.54 -11.72
C ALA A 61 4.50 0.73 -11.14
N GLU A 62 3.56 1.38 -10.46
CA GLU A 62 2.36 0.71 -9.96
C GLU A 62 1.36 0.44 -11.08
N PHE A 63 1.25 1.36 -12.04
CA PHE A 63 0.46 1.15 -13.25
C PHE A 63 0.99 -0.05 -14.06
N GLU A 64 2.32 -0.16 -14.24
CA GLU A 64 2.95 -1.33 -14.86
C GLU A 64 2.56 -2.61 -14.12
N ARG A 65 2.72 -2.66 -12.79
CA ARG A 65 2.38 -3.83 -11.97
C ARG A 65 0.90 -4.20 -12.05
N ALA A 66 0.02 -3.22 -11.98
CA ALA A 66 -1.43 -3.42 -12.09
C ALA A 66 -1.82 -3.93 -13.48
N LEU A 67 -1.18 -3.40 -14.53
CA LEU A 67 -1.43 -3.83 -15.91
C LEU A 67 -0.87 -5.24 -16.16
N ARG A 68 0.31 -5.59 -15.64
CA ARG A 68 0.87 -6.97 -15.68
C ARG A 68 -0.09 -7.98 -15.05
N TYR A 69 -0.62 -7.67 -13.88
CA TYR A 69 -1.57 -8.54 -13.18
C TYR A 69 -2.90 -8.64 -13.94
N ALA A 70 -3.42 -7.51 -14.42
CA ALA A 70 -4.62 -7.49 -15.25
C ALA A 70 -4.46 -8.39 -16.48
N THR A 71 -3.32 -8.30 -17.17
CA THR A 71 -3.05 -9.12 -18.36
C THR A 71 -2.76 -10.58 -18.05
N SER A 72 -2.33 -10.93 -16.83
CA SER A 72 -2.08 -12.33 -16.46
C SER A 72 -3.36 -13.11 -16.12
N ILE A 73 -4.47 -12.42 -15.86
CA ILE A 73 -5.76 -13.04 -15.52
C ILE A 73 -6.86 -12.77 -16.56
N ALA A 74 -6.62 -11.86 -17.52
CA ALA A 74 -7.56 -11.55 -18.58
C ALA A 74 -7.46 -12.60 -19.70
N ASP A 75 -8.61 -13.03 -20.22
CA ASP A 75 -8.68 -14.01 -21.31
C ASP A 75 -8.31 -13.40 -22.66
N GLU A 76 -8.58 -12.10 -22.85
CA GLU A 76 -8.44 -11.44 -24.17
C GLU A 76 -7.98 -9.98 -24.08
N TYR A 77 -8.49 -9.19 -23.14
CA TYR A 77 -8.17 -7.76 -23.03
C TYR A 77 -7.99 -7.29 -21.59
N ALA A 78 -7.06 -6.37 -21.37
CA ALA A 78 -7.03 -5.50 -20.19
C ALA A 78 -7.40 -4.08 -20.60
N TRP A 79 -8.39 -3.48 -19.93
CA TRP A 79 -8.83 -2.12 -20.20
C TRP A 79 -8.09 -1.14 -19.30
N VAL A 80 -7.47 -0.12 -19.87
CA VAL A 80 -6.90 0.99 -19.09
C VAL A 80 -7.84 2.18 -19.19
N TYR A 81 -8.36 2.63 -18.04
CA TYR A 81 -9.27 3.76 -17.96
C TYR A 81 -8.62 4.94 -17.25
N SER A 82 -8.67 6.12 -17.88
CA SER A 82 -8.35 7.40 -17.24
C SER A 82 -9.60 8.26 -17.10
N GLY A 83 -9.92 8.74 -15.89
CA GLY A 83 -11.11 9.56 -15.59
C GLY A 83 -11.15 10.92 -16.29
N SER A 84 -10.04 11.36 -16.89
CA SER A 84 -10.02 12.48 -17.82
C SER A 84 -10.07 11.97 -19.25
N VAL A 85 -11.00 12.53 -20.05
CA VAL A 85 -11.14 12.18 -21.47
C VAL A 85 -9.89 12.50 -22.32
N PHE A 86 -8.93 13.31 -21.82
CA PHE A 86 -7.75 13.75 -22.59
C PHE A 86 -6.54 14.15 -21.69
N TRP A 87 -5.32 13.84 -22.14
CA TRP A 87 -4.05 14.39 -21.60
C TRP A 87 -3.84 15.82 -22.14
N ARG A 88 -4.41 16.83 -21.47
CA ARG A 88 -4.28 18.25 -21.88
C ARG A 88 -3.26 18.98 -21.02
N ASN A 89 -2.33 19.70 -21.65
CA ASN A 89 -1.60 20.81 -21.03
C ASN A 89 -1.68 22.08 -21.91
N SER A 90 -1.04 23.17 -21.45
CA SER A 90 -1.02 24.49 -22.11
C SER A 90 -0.39 24.52 -23.51
N HIS A 91 0.15 23.40 -24.01
CA HIS A 91 0.87 23.28 -25.28
C HIS A 91 0.21 22.35 -26.31
N GLY A 92 -1.03 21.91 -26.10
CA GLY A 92 -1.81 21.12 -27.08
C GLY A 92 -1.95 19.63 -26.73
N TRP A 93 -2.41 18.84 -27.71
CA TRP A 93 -2.61 17.39 -27.58
C TRP A 93 -1.26 16.67 -27.52
N ARG A 94 -1.01 15.85 -26.50
CA ARG A 94 0.07 14.85 -26.51
C ARG A 94 -0.50 13.45 -26.30
N ASP A 95 0.24 12.48 -26.83
CA ASP A 95 0.14 11.06 -26.50
C ASP A 95 0.35 10.82 -24.99
N VAL A 96 0.01 9.60 -24.53
CA VAL A 96 0.27 9.09 -23.18
C VAL A 96 1.68 9.52 -22.73
N PRO A 97 1.88 10.02 -21.49
CA PRO A 97 3.22 10.40 -21.04
C PRO A 97 4.16 9.22 -21.19
N ILE A 98 5.36 9.47 -21.71
CA ILE A 98 6.28 8.40 -22.13
C ILE A 98 6.54 7.38 -21.02
N ALA A 99 6.61 7.81 -19.75
CA ALA A 99 6.75 6.90 -18.61
C ALA A 99 5.58 5.90 -18.44
N TYR A 100 4.34 6.28 -18.78
CA TYR A 100 3.19 5.38 -18.74
C TYR A 100 3.05 4.55 -20.01
N ASP A 101 3.49 5.07 -21.15
CA ASP A 101 3.59 4.29 -22.39
C ASP A 101 4.67 3.20 -22.25
N ASP A 102 5.83 3.55 -21.70
CA ASP A 102 6.92 2.64 -21.33
C ASP A 102 6.44 1.61 -20.29
N ALA A 103 5.71 2.04 -19.26
CA ALA A 103 5.10 1.15 -18.27
C ALA A 103 4.06 0.20 -18.89
N ALA A 104 3.23 0.66 -19.83
CA ALA A 104 2.29 -0.19 -20.55
C ALA A 104 3.02 -1.18 -21.47
N ARG A 105 4.03 -0.72 -22.21
CA ARG A 105 4.88 -1.56 -23.07
C ARG A 105 5.65 -2.59 -22.26
N ALA A 106 6.12 -2.22 -21.07
CA ALA A 106 6.76 -3.11 -20.13
C ALA A 106 5.74 -4.14 -19.60
N ALA A 107 4.55 -3.71 -19.21
CA ALA A 107 3.51 -4.59 -18.68
C ALA A 107 2.95 -5.58 -19.70
N LEU A 108 2.77 -5.12 -20.95
CA LEU A 108 2.35 -5.92 -22.10
C LEU A 108 3.52 -6.61 -22.79
N ALA A 109 4.75 -6.43 -22.31
CA ALA A 109 5.89 -7.14 -22.84
C ALA A 109 5.76 -8.61 -22.50
N VAL A 110 5.32 -9.41 -23.46
CA VAL A 110 5.53 -10.86 -23.46
C VAL A 110 6.99 -11.10 -23.87
N ALA A 111 7.92 -10.68 -23.00
CA ALA A 111 9.34 -11.01 -23.11
C ALA A 111 9.54 -12.54 -23.10
N MET A 112 8.68 -13.23 -22.35
CA MET A 112 8.57 -14.67 -22.21
C MET A 112 7.07 -15.00 -22.23
N GLN A 113 6.63 -15.92 -23.08
CA GLN A 113 5.23 -16.36 -23.09
C GLN A 113 5.03 -17.30 -21.91
N ASP A 114 4.12 -16.93 -21.01
CA ASP A 114 3.75 -17.66 -19.79
C ASP A 114 4.95 -18.12 -18.94
N PRO A 115 5.82 -17.22 -18.43
CA PRO A 115 6.97 -17.64 -17.62
C PRO A 115 6.54 -18.46 -16.39
N VAL A 116 7.32 -19.49 -16.06
CA VAL A 116 7.09 -20.32 -14.87
C VAL A 116 8.11 -19.98 -13.78
N VAL A 117 7.63 -20.00 -12.54
CA VAL A 117 8.48 -19.76 -11.35
C VAL A 117 9.24 -21.04 -11.01
N ILE A 118 10.56 -20.94 -10.93
CA ILE A 118 11.44 -22.00 -10.46
C ILE A 118 11.78 -21.74 -9.00
N SER A 119 11.01 -22.37 -8.10
CA SER A 119 11.13 -22.22 -6.64
C SER A 119 12.20 -23.15 -6.04
N ASP A 120 12.09 -23.48 -4.75
CA ASP A 120 13.03 -24.33 -4.00
C ASP A 120 14.47 -23.77 -4.00
N ALA A 121 14.62 -22.47 -3.69
CA ALA A 121 15.92 -21.83 -3.53
C ALA A 121 16.81 -22.56 -2.50
N GLY A 122 18.11 -22.66 -2.79
CA GLY A 122 19.07 -23.38 -1.97
C GLY A 122 19.02 -24.90 -2.13
N ASN A 123 18.49 -25.40 -3.25
CA ASN A 123 18.53 -26.82 -3.56
C ASN A 123 19.96 -27.30 -3.87
N ALA A 124 20.31 -28.51 -3.44
CA ALA A 124 21.61 -29.11 -3.73
C ALA A 124 21.73 -29.54 -5.20
N ALA A 125 22.94 -29.44 -5.77
CA ALA A 125 23.27 -29.93 -7.10
C ALA A 125 23.05 -31.45 -7.25
N ASP A 126 22.88 -31.90 -8.50
CA ASP A 126 22.72 -33.33 -8.82
C ASP A 126 24.01 -34.12 -8.55
N THR A 127 23.94 -35.10 -7.65
CA THR A 127 25.07 -35.92 -7.23
C THR A 127 25.55 -36.92 -8.28
N ARG A 128 24.80 -37.14 -9.37
CA ARG A 128 25.17 -38.10 -10.43
C ARG A 128 26.36 -37.61 -11.27
N GLY A 129 26.55 -36.30 -11.35
CA GLY A 129 27.60 -35.65 -12.13
C GLY A 129 27.41 -35.79 -13.65
N VAL A 130 27.81 -34.78 -14.40
CA VAL A 130 27.86 -34.79 -15.87
C VAL A 130 29.33 -34.73 -16.29
N THR A 131 29.80 -35.77 -16.98
CA THR A 131 31.19 -35.85 -17.45
C THR A 131 31.28 -35.50 -18.93
N TYR A 132 32.09 -34.49 -19.24
CA TYR A 132 32.34 -34.02 -20.60
C TYR A 132 33.82 -33.63 -20.75
N ASN A 133 34.49 -34.10 -21.81
CA ASN A 133 35.93 -33.89 -22.05
C ASN A 133 36.82 -34.06 -20.80
N SER A 134 36.61 -35.16 -20.06
CA SER A 134 37.35 -35.48 -18.82
C SER A 134 37.16 -34.50 -17.65
N GLN A 135 36.19 -33.58 -17.73
CA GLN A 135 35.73 -32.77 -16.62
C GLN A 135 34.37 -33.27 -16.13
N THR A 136 34.21 -33.41 -14.81
CA THR A 136 32.93 -33.76 -14.19
C THR A 136 32.36 -32.54 -13.47
N LEU A 137 31.15 -32.16 -13.84
CA LEU A 137 30.39 -31.08 -13.22
C LEU A 137 29.25 -31.66 -12.38
N TYR A 138 28.98 -31.05 -11.23
CA TYR A 138 27.75 -31.29 -10.47
C TYR A 138 26.88 -30.05 -10.66
N ILE A 139 25.72 -30.23 -11.30
CA ILE A 139 24.92 -29.14 -11.86
C ILE A 139 23.55 -29.12 -11.19
N GLY A 140 22.97 -27.92 -11.06
CA GLY A 140 21.58 -27.71 -10.70
C GLY A 140 21.39 -27.00 -9.37
N GLU A 141 22.47 -26.59 -8.68
CA GLU A 141 22.38 -25.82 -7.44
C GLU A 141 22.01 -24.37 -7.75
N VAL A 142 20.87 -23.92 -7.21
CA VAL A 142 20.40 -22.54 -7.41
C VAL A 142 19.99 -21.95 -6.07
N GLY A 143 20.69 -20.89 -5.65
CA GLY A 143 20.50 -20.24 -4.34
C GLY A 143 19.34 -19.24 -4.25
N TYR A 144 18.57 -19.05 -5.33
CA TYR A 144 17.48 -18.07 -5.43
C TYR A 144 16.32 -18.61 -6.28
N THR A 145 15.16 -17.98 -6.13
CA THR A 145 13.98 -18.20 -6.98
C THR A 145 14.07 -17.26 -8.18
N TYR A 146 13.70 -17.75 -9.36
CA TYR A 146 13.70 -16.99 -10.62
C TYR A 146 12.57 -17.46 -11.51
N GLN A 147 12.37 -16.79 -12.65
CA GLN A 147 11.45 -17.23 -13.68
C GLN A 147 12.20 -17.75 -14.90
N ILE A 148 11.63 -18.75 -15.57
CA ILE A 148 12.12 -19.23 -16.85
C ILE A 148 10.96 -19.34 -17.83
N GLY A 149 11.23 -19.21 -19.12
CA GLY A 149 10.20 -19.30 -20.14
C GLY A 149 9.57 -20.68 -20.02
N ARG A 150 8.23 -20.76 -20.02
CA ARG A 150 7.57 -22.08 -20.09
C ARG A 150 8.00 -22.82 -21.35
N ASN A 151 8.15 -22.06 -22.42
CA ASN A 151 8.46 -22.48 -23.77
C ASN A 151 9.74 -21.79 -24.27
N GLU A 152 10.29 -22.27 -25.39
CA GLU A 152 11.33 -21.55 -26.15
C GLU A 152 10.80 -20.22 -26.73
N VAL A 153 11.71 -19.30 -27.07
CA VAL A 153 11.34 -18.05 -27.75
C VAL A 153 10.81 -18.37 -29.15
N THR A 154 9.71 -17.76 -29.55
CA THR A 154 9.04 -18.02 -30.83
C THR A 154 9.49 -17.09 -31.96
N ASN A 155 9.19 -17.45 -33.21
CA ASN A 155 9.40 -16.58 -34.38
C ASN A 155 8.66 -15.25 -34.26
N ALA A 156 7.43 -15.24 -33.70
CA ALA A 156 6.67 -14.01 -33.49
C ALA A 156 7.36 -13.06 -32.51
N GLN A 157 7.85 -13.58 -31.38
CA GLN A 157 8.57 -12.79 -30.38
C GLN A 157 9.88 -12.21 -30.94
N TYR A 158 10.64 -13.02 -31.69
CA TYR A 158 11.88 -12.56 -32.29
C TYR A 158 11.64 -11.57 -33.46
N CYS A 159 10.53 -11.72 -34.20
CA CYS A 159 10.09 -10.72 -35.19
C CYS A 159 9.81 -9.36 -34.56
N GLU A 160 9.21 -9.32 -33.36
CA GLU A 160 8.98 -8.07 -32.64
C GLU A 160 10.30 -7.37 -32.32
N PHE A 161 11.26 -8.11 -31.76
CA PHE A 161 12.62 -7.63 -31.50
C PHE A 161 13.26 -7.05 -32.77
N LEU A 162 13.29 -7.81 -33.87
CA LEU A 162 13.89 -7.36 -35.13
C LEU A 162 13.22 -6.10 -35.71
N ASN A 163 11.89 -6.01 -35.66
CA ASN A 163 11.18 -4.84 -36.17
C ASN A 163 11.44 -3.56 -35.36
N VAL A 164 11.87 -3.69 -34.10
CA VAL A 164 12.18 -2.55 -33.24
C VAL A 164 13.62 -2.07 -33.45
N VAL A 165 14.59 -2.98 -33.50
CA VAL A 165 16.02 -2.60 -33.47
C VAL A 165 16.79 -2.84 -34.78
N ALA A 166 16.25 -3.60 -35.74
CA ALA A 166 16.99 -4.08 -36.90
C ALA A 166 16.59 -3.41 -38.23
N ALA A 167 16.12 -2.16 -38.21
CA ALA A 167 15.75 -1.43 -39.45
C ALA A 167 16.92 -1.35 -40.47
N SER A 168 18.16 -1.18 -40.00
CA SER A 168 19.40 -1.29 -40.78
C SER A 168 20.19 -2.58 -40.51
N ASP A 169 19.83 -3.30 -39.44
CA ASP A 169 20.42 -4.55 -38.96
C ASP A 169 21.96 -4.53 -38.82
N PRO A 170 22.52 -3.55 -38.07
CA PRO A 170 23.97 -3.34 -38.02
C PRO A 170 24.73 -4.49 -37.34
N TYR A 171 24.04 -5.29 -36.52
CA TYR A 171 24.62 -6.38 -35.74
C TYR A 171 24.32 -7.78 -36.29
N GLY A 172 23.68 -7.87 -37.46
CA GLY A 172 23.33 -9.16 -38.08
C GLY A 172 22.39 -10.01 -37.23
N LEU A 173 21.40 -9.36 -36.60
CA LEU A 173 20.39 -10.00 -35.75
C LEU A 173 19.48 -10.93 -36.57
N TYR A 174 19.31 -10.62 -37.86
CA TYR A 174 18.63 -11.48 -38.81
C TYR A 174 19.62 -12.23 -39.69
N ASN A 175 19.48 -13.56 -39.69
CA ASN A 175 20.17 -14.42 -40.63
C ASN A 175 19.28 -14.66 -41.85
N THR A 176 19.81 -14.57 -43.08
CA THR A 176 19.02 -14.84 -44.29
C THR A 176 18.46 -16.26 -44.35
N TYR A 177 19.08 -17.20 -43.63
CA TYR A 177 18.54 -18.56 -43.47
C TYR A 177 17.33 -18.61 -42.53
N MET A 178 16.98 -17.57 -41.79
CA MET A 178 15.69 -17.51 -41.08
C MET A 178 14.49 -17.51 -42.03
N ALA A 179 14.67 -17.10 -43.29
CA ALA A 179 13.69 -17.28 -44.36
C ALA A 179 13.87 -18.58 -45.15
N ASP A 180 14.99 -19.28 -44.91
CA ASP A 180 15.60 -20.39 -45.66
C ASP A 180 14.98 -20.68 -47.04
N ALA A 181 15.43 -19.98 -48.09
CA ALA A 181 14.94 -20.25 -49.45
C ALA A 181 15.32 -21.65 -50.01
N ASN A 182 16.26 -22.37 -49.37
CA ASN A 182 16.75 -23.67 -49.82
C ASN A 182 16.14 -24.85 -49.03
N HIS A 183 15.67 -24.59 -47.81
CA HIS A 183 14.80 -25.47 -47.03
C HIS A 183 13.65 -24.63 -46.48
N PRO A 184 12.65 -24.27 -47.33
CA PRO A 184 11.54 -23.37 -46.96
C PRO A 184 10.79 -23.81 -45.69
N ASN A 185 11.01 -25.06 -45.28
CA ASN A 185 10.35 -25.68 -44.14
C ASN A 185 11.14 -25.58 -42.83
N ARG A 186 12.32 -24.96 -42.77
CA ARG A 186 13.14 -24.93 -41.56
C ARG A 186 13.28 -23.56 -40.90
N GLY A 187 13.16 -22.47 -41.65
CA GLY A 187 13.14 -21.11 -41.10
C GLY A 187 11.72 -20.68 -40.66
N GLY A 188 11.61 -19.49 -40.08
CA GLY A 188 10.33 -18.96 -39.60
C GLY A 188 10.13 -17.45 -39.79
N ILE A 189 11.11 -16.71 -40.33
CA ILE A 189 11.05 -15.24 -40.42
C ILE A 189 11.52 -14.77 -41.79
N THR A 190 10.72 -13.93 -42.44
CA THR A 190 11.08 -13.25 -43.69
C THR A 190 11.50 -11.80 -43.43
N ARG A 191 12.43 -11.31 -44.24
CA ARG A 191 12.83 -9.89 -44.28
C ARG A 191 12.49 -9.27 -45.63
N THR A 192 11.83 -8.12 -45.63
CA THR A 192 11.55 -7.30 -46.82
C THR A 192 12.15 -5.89 -46.68
N GLY A 193 12.20 -5.15 -47.78
CA GLY A 193 12.77 -3.80 -47.80
C GLY A 193 14.28 -3.76 -48.02
N SER A 194 14.90 -2.67 -47.59
CA SER A 194 16.35 -2.40 -47.72
C SER A 194 16.90 -1.87 -46.40
N SER A 195 18.22 -1.89 -46.21
CA SER A 195 18.86 -1.35 -45.01
C SER A 195 18.39 0.08 -44.71
N GLY A 196 18.04 0.32 -43.45
CA GLY A 196 17.39 1.53 -42.94
C GLY A 196 15.86 1.45 -42.93
N ASN A 197 15.27 0.47 -43.61
CA ASN A 197 13.83 0.25 -43.74
C ASN A 197 13.44 -1.24 -43.81
N TYR A 198 14.27 -2.13 -43.25
CA TYR A 198 13.92 -3.54 -43.20
C TYR A 198 12.65 -3.77 -42.37
N LYS A 199 11.82 -4.71 -42.83
CA LYS A 199 10.64 -5.19 -42.12
C LYS A 199 10.70 -6.70 -42.01
N TYR A 200 10.34 -7.20 -40.84
CA TYR A 200 10.41 -8.61 -40.49
C TYR A 200 9.01 -9.14 -40.24
N SER A 201 8.72 -10.34 -40.70
CA SER A 201 7.44 -10.98 -40.48
C SER A 201 7.63 -12.48 -40.35
N ALA A 202 6.96 -13.07 -39.35
CA ALA A 202 6.91 -14.51 -39.24
C ALA A 202 6.26 -15.09 -40.50
N ILE A 203 6.76 -16.23 -40.96
CA ILE A 203 6.13 -17.00 -42.03
C ILE A 203 4.78 -17.49 -41.49
N ALA A 204 3.73 -17.40 -42.30
CA ALA A 204 2.39 -17.84 -41.91
C ALA A 204 2.41 -19.29 -41.42
N ASP A 205 1.69 -19.56 -40.33
CA ASP A 205 1.59 -20.86 -39.64
C ASP A 205 2.90 -21.31 -38.97
N ARG A 206 3.84 -20.37 -38.74
CA ARG A 206 5.13 -20.61 -38.06
C ARG A 206 5.42 -19.63 -36.95
N GLU A 207 4.44 -18.79 -36.62
CA GLU A 207 4.53 -17.76 -35.60
C GLU A 207 4.94 -18.34 -34.24
N ASN A 208 4.42 -19.52 -33.90
CA ASN A 208 4.62 -20.22 -32.63
C ASN A 208 5.69 -21.31 -32.68
N LEU A 209 6.34 -21.53 -33.82
CA LEU A 209 7.54 -22.38 -33.87
C LEU A 209 8.68 -21.67 -33.12
N PRO A 210 9.58 -22.42 -32.48
CA PRO A 210 10.71 -21.82 -31.80
C PRO A 210 11.64 -21.15 -32.82
N VAL A 211 12.14 -19.96 -32.48
CA VAL A 211 13.04 -19.23 -33.38
C VAL A 211 14.36 -19.98 -33.51
N ASN A 212 14.87 -20.07 -34.74
CA ASN A 212 16.14 -20.73 -35.05
C ASN A 212 17.00 -19.90 -36.01
N TRP A 213 18.12 -20.45 -36.47
CA TRP A 213 19.12 -19.75 -37.29
C TRP A 213 19.75 -18.49 -36.66
N LEU A 214 19.55 -18.30 -35.35
CA LEU A 214 20.17 -17.25 -34.54
C LEU A 214 21.48 -17.72 -33.91
N THR A 215 22.31 -16.75 -33.53
CA THR A 215 23.56 -16.98 -32.80
C THR A 215 23.35 -16.75 -31.30
N TRP A 216 24.24 -17.27 -30.46
CA TRP A 216 24.19 -16.97 -29.02
C TRP A 216 24.24 -15.45 -28.77
N ARG A 217 25.08 -14.74 -29.53
CA ARG A 217 25.20 -13.27 -29.43
C ARG A 217 23.92 -12.54 -29.81
N SER A 218 23.16 -13.03 -30.79
CA SER A 218 21.86 -12.45 -31.14
C SER A 218 20.81 -12.70 -30.06
N ALA A 219 20.81 -13.88 -29.43
CA ALA A 219 19.96 -14.17 -28.26
C ALA A 219 20.32 -13.27 -27.06
N ALA A 220 21.61 -13.07 -26.78
CA ALA A 220 22.08 -12.20 -25.70
C ALA A 220 21.70 -10.72 -25.94
N ARG A 221 21.72 -10.26 -27.20
CA ARG A 221 21.24 -8.93 -27.60
C ARG A 221 19.74 -8.76 -27.41
N MET A 222 18.94 -9.81 -27.65
CA MET A 222 17.52 -9.79 -27.31
C MET A 222 17.32 -9.68 -25.79
N ALA A 223 18.11 -10.39 -24.98
CA ALA A 223 18.08 -10.27 -23.52
C ALA A 223 18.43 -8.83 -23.05
N ASN A 224 19.42 -8.18 -23.67
CA ASN A 224 19.75 -6.78 -23.43
C ASN A 224 18.59 -5.83 -23.75
N TRP A 225 17.98 -6.00 -24.93
CA TRP A 225 16.82 -5.20 -25.32
C TRP A 225 15.66 -5.34 -24.33
N LEU A 226 15.39 -6.57 -23.87
CA LEU A 226 14.38 -6.84 -22.83
C LEU A 226 14.75 -6.21 -21.49
N HIS A 227 16.01 -6.32 -21.07
CA HIS A 227 16.53 -5.69 -19.85
C HIS A 227 16.29 -4.16 -19.87
N ASN A 228 16.51 -3.53 -21.02
CA ASN A 228 16.35 -2.09 -21.20
C ASN A 228 14.90 -1.64 -21.44
N GLY A 229 13.91 -2.52 -21.27
CA GLY A 229 12.50 -2.16 -21.40
C GLY A 229 12.02 -2.04 -22.85
N ARG A 230 12.68 -2.74 -23.79
CA ARG A 230 12.28 -2.86 -25.19
C ARG A 230 12.28 -1.54 -25.97
N GLN A 231 13.19 -0.65 -25.61
CA GLN A 231 13.35 0.65 -26.25
C GLN A 231 13.59 0.51 -27.76
N SER A 232 13.17 1.51 -28.52
CA SER A 232 13.32 1.56 -29.98
C SER A 232 14.73 1.94 -30.45
N ASP A 233 15.64 2.22 -29.52
CA ASP A 233 17.03 2.55 -29.83
C ASP A 233 17.85 1.26 -29.99
N PRO A 234 18.42 0.96 -31.17
CA PRO A 234 19.22 -0.23 -31.40
C PRO A 234 20.43 -0.35 -30.46
N ASP A 235 20.96 0.75 -29.95
CA ASP A 235 22.11 0.74 -29.03
C ASP A 235 21.76 0.04 -27.70
N THR A 236 20.46 -0.06 -27.36
CA THR A 236 19.98 -0.80 -26.18
C THR A 236 20.18 -2.32 -26.28
N THR A 237 20.60 -2.82 -27.44
CA THR A 237 21.03 -4.22 -27.58
C THR A 237 22.46 -4.44 -27.09
N GLU A 238 23.25 -3.37 -26.92
CA GLU A 238 24.68 -3.49 -26.64
C GLU A 238 25.06 -3.44 -25.16
N TYR A 239 24.12 -3.09 -24.27
CA TYR A 239 24.31 -3.03 -22.81
C TYR A 239 23.07 -3.54 -22.07
N GLY A 240 23.18 -3.81 -20.78
CA GLY A 240 22.07 -4.29 -19.94
C GLY A 240 22.43 -5.59 -19.23
N ALA A 241 21.78 -6.69 -19.59
CA ALA A 241 22.09 -8.01 -19.05
C ALA A 241 23.54 -8.45 -19.37
N TYR A 242 24.03 -8.09 -20.55
CA TYR A 242 25.35 -8.39 -21.07
C TYR A 242 26.03 -7.12 -21.62
N ASP A 243 27.36 -7.08 -21.55
CA ASP A 243 28.21 -6.13 -22.26
C ASP A 243 28.55 -6.67 -23.66
N ALA A 244 27.82 -6.20 -24.68
CA ALA A 244 28.02 -6.66 -26.05
C ALA A 244 29.32 -6.14 -26.67
N SER A 245 30.01 -5.18 -26.04
CA SER A 245 31.35 -4.78 -26.50
C SER A 245 32.38 -5.92 -26.37
N THR A 246 32.06 -6.94 -25.56
CA THR A 246 32.83 -8.18 -25.45
C THR A 246 32.56 -9.17 -26.59
N PHE A 247 31.49 -8.99 -27.37
CA PHE A 247 31.06 -9.88 -28.46
C PHE A 247 31.95 -9.70 -29.69
N THR A 248 33.21 -10.04 -29.53
CA THR A 248 34.30 -9.75 -30.47
C THR A 248 34.94 -11.03 -30.95
N GLY A 249 35.63 -10.95 -32.09
CA GLY A 249 36.35 -12.07 -32.67
C GLY A 249 35.45 -13.01 -33.50
N THR A 250 36.10 -13.69 -34.44
CA THR A 250 35.55 -14.77 -35.28
C THR A 250 36.28 -16.10 -35.01
N GLY A 251 37.03 -16.17 -33.90
CA GLY A 251 37.96 -17.25 -33.55
C GLY A 251 37.80 -17.76 -32.11
N CYS A 252 38.67 -18.69 -31.69
CA CYS A 252 38.54 -19.42 -30.44
C CYS A 252 39.14 -18.70 -29.20
N ASP A 253 38.68 -17.48 -28.88
CA ASP A 253 39.23 -16.65 -27.81
C ASP A 253 38.36 -16.48 -26.51
N LYS A 254 37.13 -17.02 -26.45
CA LYS A 254 36.18 -16.95 -25.30
C LYS A 254 36.01 -15.52 -24.75
N ASN A 255 36.09 -14.50 -25.62
CA ASN A 255 36.03 -13.10 -25.22
C ASN A 255 34.63 -12.65 -24.77
N ASP A 256 33.58 -13.27 -25.30
CA ASP A 256 32.20 -12.94 -24.91
C ASP A 256 32.03 -13.10 -23.40
N GLN A 257 31.33 -12.17 -22.77
CA GLN A 257 31.01 -12.21 -21.35
C GLN A 257 30.47 -13.60 -20.95
N SER A 258 31.02 -14.16 -19.87
CA SER A 258 30.71 -15.53 -19.46
C SER A 258 29.33 -15.66 -18.82
N TYR A 259 28.88 -14.64 -18.08
CA TYR A 259 27.60 -14.61 -17.37
C TYR A 259 27.01 -13.22 -17.44
N HIS A 260 25.68 -13.12 -17.46
CA HIS A 260 24.98 -11.85 -17.28
C HIS A 260 25.39 -11.12 -15.99
N TYR A 261 25.19 -9.80 -15.96
CA TYR A 261 25.37 -8.98 -14.76
C TYR A 261 24.32 -9.31 -13.68
N SER A 262 24.67 -9.16 -12.40
CA SER A 262 23.80 -9.55 -11.28
C SER A 262 22.47 -8.79 -11.19
N ASP A 263 22.35 -7.66 -11.86
CA ASP A 263 21.13 -6.82 -11.97
C ASP A 263 20.37 -7.07 -13.29
N ALA A 264 20.72 -8.13 -14.03
CA ALA A 264 20.03 -8.49 -15.25
C ALA A 264 18.56 -8.84 -14.97
N LYS A 265 17.64 -8.19 -15.69
CA LYS A 265 16.19 -8.51 -15.60
C LYS A 265 15.79 -9.71 -16.46
N TYR A 266 16.47 -9.91 -17.59
CA TYR A 266 16.28 -11.03 -18.52
C TYR A 266 17.64 -11.53 -18.97
N TRP A 267 17.81 -12.84 -19.09
CA TRP A 267 19.08 -13.47 -19.50
C TRP A 267 18.86 -14.82 -20.16
N ILE A 268 19.90 -15.35 -20.80
CA ILE A 268 19.93 -16.76 -21.23
C ILE A 268 20.28 -17.60 -20.00
N PRO A 269 19.49 -18.61 -19.61
CA PRO A 269 19.68 -19.34 -18.36
C PRO A 269 21.12 -19.84 -18.15
N ARG A 270 21.58 -19.79 -16.89
CA ARG A 270 22.78 -20.50 -16.44
C ARG A 270 22.59 -22.00 -16.58
N ILE A 271 23.71 -22.72 -16.58
CA ILE A 271 23.69 -24.18 -16.65
C ILE A 271 22.92 -24.79 -15.47
N ASP A 272 23.11 -24.27 -14.25
CA ASP A 272 22.39 -24.72 -13.07
C ASP A 272 20.90 -24.39 -13.10
N GLU A 273 20.54 -23.20 -13.59
CA GLU A 273 19.16 -22.75 -13.73
C GLU A 273 18.40 -23.65 -14.72
N TRP A 274 18.91 -23.78 -15.96
CA TRP A 274 18.24 -24.61 -16.96
C TRP A 274 18.09 -26.06 -16.47
N TYR A 275 19.16 -26.61 -15.90
CA TYR A 275 19.20 -27.98 -15.41
C TYR A 275 18.21 -28.21 -14.26
N LYS A 276 18.12 -27.29 -13.30
CA LYS A 276 17.13 -27.34 -12.22
C LYS A 276 15.71 -27.29 -12.78
N ALA A 277 15.44 -26.34 -13.68
CA ALA A 277 14.12 -26.19 -14.31
C ALA A 277 13.70 -27.45 -15.09
N ALA A 278 14.66 -28.19 -15.65
CA ALA A 278 14.39 -29.40 -16.42
C ALA A 278 14.17 -30.61 -15.51
N PHE A 279 15.14 -30.89 -14.63
CA PHE A 279 15.29 -32.21 -14.03
C PHE A 279 14.96 -32.26 -12.54
N TYR A 280 14.93 -31.15 -11.82
CA TYR A 280 14.77 -31.20 -10.36
C TYR A 280 13.39 -31.72 -9.93
N LYS A 281 13.35 -32.56 -8.89
CA LYS A 281 12.11 -33.22 -8.43
C LYS A 281 11.16 -32.29 -7.66
N GLY A 282 11.67 -31.17 -7.14
CA GLY A 282 10.90 -30.12 -6.46
C GLY A 282 10.37 -30.46 -5.07
N GLY A 283 9.87 -29.45 -4.36
CA GLY A 283 9.14 -29.60 -3.09
C GLY A 283 10.01 -29.77 -1.83
N SER A 284 11.33 -29.64 -1.96
CA SER A 284 12.29 -29.52 -0.86
C SER A 284 13.63 -29.01 -1.40
N THR A 285 14.62 -28.77 -0.55
CA THR A 285 16.00 -28.43 -0.95
C THR A 285 16.87 -29.66 -1.31
N ASN A 286 16.37 -30.88 -1.13
CA ASN A 286 17.12 -32.12 -1.36
C ASN A 286 16.31 -33.19 -2.09
N ALA A 287 15.45 -32.78 -3.03
CA ALA A 287 14.51 -33.68 -3.70
C ALA A 287 15.18 -34.63 -4.71
N GLY A 288 16.41 -34.32 -5.14
CA GLY A 288 17.11 -35.00 -6.22
C GLY A 288 16.56 -34.64 -7.61
N TYR A 289 17.00 -35.38 -8.62
CA TYR A 289 16.75 -35.05 -10.03
C TYR A 289 16.25 -36.26 -10.83
N TRP A 290 15.38 -36.02 -11.79
CA TRP A 290 14.92 -36.96 -12.80
C TRP A 290 15.99 -37.16 -13.87
N THR A 291 15.91 -38.28 -14.59
CA THR A 291 16.78 -38.56 -15.74
C THR A 291 16.36 -37.77 -16.98
N TYR A 292 15.06 -37.49 -17.13
CA TYR A 292 14.46 -36.73 -18.23
C TYR A 292 13.54 -35.62 -17.68
N ALA A 293 13.41 -34.53 -18.44
CA ALA A 293 12.68 -33.34 -18.01
C ALA A 293 11.16 -33.55 -17.92
N THR A 294 10.67 -34.64 -18.51
CA THR A 294 9.28 -35.11 -18.47
C THR A 294 8.86 -35.73 -17.13
N LYS A 295 9.60 -35.45 -16.05
CA LYS A 295 9.40 -36.01 -14.70
C LYS A 295 9.51 -37.54 -14.64
N SER A 296 10.47 -38.08 -15.36
CA SER A 296 10.60 -39.52 -15.55
C SER A 296 12.07 -39.95 -15.51
N ASP A 297 12.31 -41.13 -14.96
CA ASP A 297 13.59 -41.85 -15.11
C ASP A 297 13.60 -42.79 -16.32
N THR A 298 12.47 -42.90 -17.03
CA THR A 298 12.31 -43.65 -18.28
C THR A 298 12.29 -42.69 -19.47
N ALA A 299 13.01 -43.05 -20.55
CA ALA A 299 13.11 -42.23 -21.75
C ALA A 299 11.73 -41.82 -22.30
N PRO A 300 11.57 -40.55 -22.73
CA PRO A 300 10.32 -40.10 -23.32
C PRO A 300 10.11 -40.73 -24.70
N ALA A 301 8.86 -41.04 -25.03
CA ALA A 301 8.51 -41.56 -26.35
C ALA A 301 8.49 -40.43 -27.40
N PRO A 302 8.89 -40.69 -28.66
CA PRO A 302 8.95 -39.68 -29.72
C PRO A 302 7.56 -39.29 -30.25
N GLY A 303 7.51 -38.20 -31.02
CA GLY A 303 6.43 -37.89 -31.95
C GLY A 303 5.59 -36.65 -31.56
N PRO A 304 5.06 -35.90 -32.56
CA PRO A 304 4.49 -34.57 -32.39
C PRO A 304 3.13 -34.50 -31.67
N LEU A 305 2.62 -35.60 -31.14
CA LEU A 305 1.29 -35.66 -30.54
C LEU A 305 1.33 -35.71 -29.02
N ASN A 306 0.65 -34.73 -28.42
CA ASN A 306 0.29 -34.64 -27.00
C ASN A 306 -0.74 -35.70 -26.56
N SER A 307 -0.44 -36.96 -26.84
CA SER A 307 -1.35 -38.11 -26.70
C SER A 307 -1.22 -38.82 -25.36
N ALA A 308 -0.10 -38.64 -24.66
CA ALA A 308 0.19 -39.20 -23.36
C ALA A 308 1.29 -38.38 -22.66
N ALA A 309 1.47 -38.62 -21.36
CA ALA A 309 2.63 -38.11 -20.63
C ALA A 309 3.93 -38.81 -21.05
N ASN A 310 5.07 -38.20 -20.71
CA ASN A 310 6.41 -38.69 -21.03
C ASN A 310 6.68 -38.81 -22.54
N LYS A 311 6.43 -37.73 -23.28
CA LYS A 311 6.73 -37.59 -24.71
C LYS A 311 7.59 -36.35 -24.99
N ALA A 312 8.34 -36.39 -26.08
CA ALA A 312 9.25 -35.33 -26.52
C ALA A 312 9.34 -35.30 -28.06
N ASN A 313 9.65 -34.14 -28.64
CA ASN A 313 9.83 -34.01 -30.09
C ASN A 313 11.27 -34.39 -30.52
N TYR A 314 11.47 -35.61 -31.00
CA TYR A 314 12.74 -36.09 -31.57
C TYR A 314 12.50 -37.15 -32.67
N GLN A 315 13.53 -37.47 -33.45
CA GLN A 315 13.45 -38.05 -34.80
C GLN A 315 13.04 -39.53 -34.87
N ALA A 316 12.83 -40.21 -33.74
CA ALA A 316 12.78 -41.68 -33.71
C ALA A 316 11.60 -42.33 -34.46
N ASP A 317 10.57 -41.57 -34.90
CA ASP A 317 9.39 -42.12 -35.58
C ASP A 317 9.21 -41.67 -37.05
N ASN A 318 10.14 -40.87 -37.61
CA ASN A 318 10.04 -40.39 -39.00
C ASN A 318 8.67 -39.75 -39.34
N TYR A 319 8.05 -39.07 -38.37
CA TYR A 319 6.71 -38.50 -38.52
C TYR A 319 6.78 -37.24 -39.41
N ASP A 320 6.35 -37.41 -40.66
CA ASP A 320 6.26 -36.38 -41.71
C ASP A 320 4.88 -35.70 -41.65
N PHE A 321 4.86 -34.37 -41.58
CA PHE A 321 3.64 -33.58 -41.72
C PHE A 321 3.18 -33.41 -43.19
N GLY A 322 3.71 -34.23 -44.10
CA GLY A 322 3.22 -34.41 -45.46
C GLY A 322 4.01 -33.63 -46.53
N GLU A 323 5.28 -33.33 -46.28
CA GLU A 323 6.09 -32.45 -47.14
C GLU A 323 7.27 -33.15 -47.84
N GLY A 324 7.44 -34.46 -47.65
CA GLY A 324 8.38 -35.26 -48.46
C GLY A 324 9.85 -34.97 -48.20
N VAL A 325 10.19 -34.51 -46.99
CA VAL A 325 11.58 -34.40 -46.52
C VAL A 325 11.76 -35.34 -45.32
N ASP A 326 12.35 -36.51 -45.56
CA ASP A 326 12.37 -37.73 -44.72
C ASP A 326 13.15 -37.65 -43.36
N TYR A 327 13.02 -36.59 -42.53
CA TYR A 327 13.80 -36.50 -41.27
C TYR A 327 13.14 -35.77 -40.06
N GLY A 328 11.80 -35.69 -39.95
CA GLY A 328 11.10 -35.01 -38.82
C GLY A 328 11.05 -33.47 -38.93
N ASP A 329 10.31 -32.78 -38.03
CA ASP A 329 10.19 -31.30 -38.02
C ASP A 329 9.94 -30.71 -36.60
N MET A 330 10.12 -29.40 -36.45
CA MET A 330 9.71 -28.62 -35.27
C MET A 330 8.20 -28.66 -35.07
N THR A 331 7.77 -28.45 -33.83
CA THR A 331 6.35 -28.26 -33.49
C THR A 331 6.16 -26.90 -32.85
N ASP A 332 4.93 -26.38 -32.87
CA ASP A 332 4.61 -25.19 -32.06
C ASP A 332 5.02 -25.43 -30.62
N VAL A 333 5.62 -24.40 -30.02
CA VAL A 333 6.03 -24.46 -28.63
C VAL A 333 4.82 -24.70 -27.73
N GLY A 334 5.04 -25.44 -26.65
CA GLY A 334 4.01 -25.79 -25.68
C GLY A 334 3.06 -26.89 -26.13
N ASN A 335 3.27 -27.55 -27.27
CA ASN A 335 2.37 -28.61 -27.73
C ASN A 335 2.36 -29.85 -26.80
N TYR A 336 3.45 -30.13 -26.08
CA TYR A 336 3.56 -31.31 -25.20
C TYR A 336 2.99 -31.08 -23.79
N THR A 337 1.78 -30.50 -23.67
CA THR A 337 1.21 -30.10 -22.37
C THR A 337 0.97 -31.24 -21.36
N LEU A 338 0.93 -32.50 -21.80
CA LEU A 338 0.86 -33.69 -20.94
C LEU A 338 2.22 -34.16 -20.42
N SER A 339 3.32 -33.58 -20.91
CA SER A 339 4.69 -33.89 -20.49
C SER A 339 5.42 -32.70 -19.85
N PRO A 340 4.80 -31.94 -18.92
CA PRO A 340 5.45 -30.80 -18.31
C PRO A 340 6.53 -31.22 -17.32
N GLY A 341 7.56 -30.38 -17.19
CA GLY A 341 8.50 -30.40 -16.09
C GLY A 341 7.81 -30.18 -14.74
N VAL A 342 8.58 -30.29 -13.64
CA VAL A 342 8.05 -30.14 -12.27
C VAL A 342 7.44 -28.75 -12.05
N TYR A 343 8.11 -27.71 -12.55
CA TYR A 343 7.67 -26.33 -12.42
C TYR A 343 6.72 -25.89 -13.55
N GLY A 344 6.33 -26.80 -14.45
CA GLY A 344 5.41 -26.51 -15.55
C GLY A 344 6.07 -26.09 -16.86
N THR A 345 7.40 -26.09 -16.96
CA THR A 345 8.14 -25.94 -18.21
C THR A 345 7.72 -27.00 -19.24
N LEU A 346 7.75 -26.64 -20.51
CA LEU A 346 7.48 -27.50 -21.67
C LEU A 346 8.69 -27.49 -22.60
N ASP A 347 8.78 -28.53 -23.42
CA ASP A 347 9.77 -28.68 -24.50
C ASP A 347 11.24 -28.63 -24.05
N MET A 348 11.50 -28.79 -22.75
CA MET A 348 12.86 -28.96 -22.20
C MET A 348 13.53 -30.27 -22.69
N ASN A 349 12.76 -31.19 -23.28
CA ASN A 349 13.26 -32.34 -24.01
C ASN A 349 12.71 -32.34 -25.44
N GLY A 350 13.61 -32.23 -26.42
CA GLY A 350 13.29 -32.25 -27.84
C GLY A 350 12.97 -30.85 -28.38
N ASN A 351 12.32 -30.83 -29.54
CA ASN A 351 12.04 -29.65 -30.34
C ASN A 351 13.35 -29.02 -30.83
N ILE A 352 14.00 -28.09 -30.12
CA ILE A 352 15.30 -27.57 -30.54
C ILE A 352 16.29 -27.50 -29.37
N TYR A 353 17.57 -27.56 -29.70
CA TYR A 353 18.60 -27.28 -28.71
C TYR A 353 18.52 -25.84 -28.22
N GLU A 354 18.67 -25.66 -26.93
CA GLU A 354 18.62 -24.35 -26.30
C GLU A 354 20.00 -23.89 -25.87
N PHE A 355 20.37 -22.68 -26.31
CA PHE A 355 21.58 -22.01 -25.86
C PHE A 355 21.56 -21.76 -24.36
N ILE A 356 22.68 -22.08 -23.71
CA ILE A 356 22.99 -21.77 -22.32
C ILE A 356 24.13 -20.76 -22.28
N GLU A 357 24.13 -19.82 -21.34
CA GLU A 357 25.23 -18.84 -21.24
C GLU A 357 26.55 -19.47 -20.79
N TYR A 358 26.58 -20.71 -20.33
CA TYR A 358 27.81 -21.36 -19.88
C TYR A 358 28.73 -21.79 -21.05
N TRP A 359 30.03 -21.57 -20.91
CA TRP A 359 31.04 -22.10 -21.85
C TRP A 359 31.22 -23.61 -21.67
N ALA A 360 31.24 -24.38 -22.74
CA ALA A 360 31.40 -25.83 -22.70
C ALA A 360 32.68 -26.23 -21.91
N PRO A 361 32.55 -27.08 -20.87
CA PRO A 361 33.65 -27.46 -20.00
C PRO A 361 34.69 -28.30 -20.76
N GLY A 362 35.95 -28.19 -20.39
CA GLY A 362 37.03 -29.00 -20.96
C GLY A 362 37.35 -28.75 -22.45
N GLU A 363 36.61 -27.88 -23.13
CA GLU A 363 36.87 -27.50 -24.52
C GLU A 363 37.97 -26.45 -24.62
N THR A 364 38.97 -26.73 -25.47
CA THR A 364 39.93 -25.73 -25.94
C THR A 364 39.32 -24.79 -26.97
N GLY A 365 38.23 -25.20 -27.62
CA GLY A 365 37.44 -24.37 -28.53
C GLY A 365 36.49 -23.41 -27.82
N CYS A 366 35.88 -22.50 -28.59
CA CYS A 366 34.92 -21.51 -28.08
C CYS A 366 33.50 -21.95 -28.37
N TYR A 367 32.95 -22.71 -27.43
CA TYR A 367 31.62 -23.27 -27.58
C TYR A 367 30.78 -22.95 -26.34
N ARG A 368 29.54 -22.50 -26.57
CA ARG A 368 28.49 -22.42 -25.55
C ARG A 368 27.79 -23.77 -25.45
N VAL A 369 27.31 -24.10 -24.26
CA VAL A 369 26.54 -25.32 -24.01
C VAL A 369 25.17 -25.23 -24.68
N LEU A 370 24.70 -26.37 -25.19
CA LEU A 370 23.35 -26.57 -25.71
C LEU A 370 22.67 -27.70 -24.93
N TYR A 371 21.48 -27.45 -24.39
CA TYR A 371 20.71 -28.48 -23.67
C TYR A 371 19.38 -28.80 -24.36
N GLY A 372 18.75 -29.89 -23.92
CA GLY A 372 17.37 -30.26 -24.28
C GLY A 372 17.22 -31.22 -25.46
N GLY A 373 18.20 -31.27 -26.36
CA GLY A 373 18.11 -32.07 -27.59
C GLY A 373 17.24 -31.41 -28.66
N ALA A 374 17.14 -32.02 -29.84
CA ALA A 374 16.36 -31.48 -30.94
C ALA A 374 15.57 -32.56 -31.71
N TRP A 375 14.57 -32.09 -32.46
CA TRP A 375 13.68 -32.88 -33.33
C TRP A 375 14.43 -33.79 -34.32
N LYS A 376 15.66 -33.40 -34.68
CA LYS A 376 16.47 -33.99 -35.74
C LYS A 376 17.21 -35.26 -35.36
N TRP A 377 17.41 -35.57 -34.08
CA TRP A 377 18.18 -36.76 -33.67
C TRP A 377 17.28 -37.89 -33.21
N ASN A 378 17.66 -39.14 -33.50
CA ASN A 378 16.85 -40.33 -33.23
C ASN A 378 17.22 -41.07 -31.94
N ASP A 379 18.15 -40.52 -31.16
CA ASP A 379 18.60 -41.05 -29.88
C ASP A 379 17.97 -40.27 -28.70
N THR A 380 17.82 -40.95 -27.57
CA THR A 380 17.26 -40.35 -26.34
C THR A 380 18.36 -39.85 -25.41
N GLU A 381 19.61 -40.15 -25.73
CA GLU A 381 20.80 -39.78 -24.99
C GLU A 381 20.96 -38.26 -24.98
N GLN A 382 20.65 -37.57 -26.08
CA GLN A 382 20.58 -36.10 -26.13
C GLN A 382 19.53 -35.46 -25.20
N LEU A 383 18.53 -36.21 -24.73
CA LEU A 383 17.44 -35.70 -23.88
C LEU A 383 17.74 -35.90 -22.38
N ARG A 384 18.79 -36.66 -22.08
CA ARG A 384 19.09 -37.11 -20.74
C ARG A 384 19.78 -36.00 -19.94
N TYR A 385 19.72 -36.07 -18.61
CA TYR A 385 20.37 -35.09 -17.73
C TYR A 385 21.85 -34.83 -18.05
N ASP A 386 22.58 -35.84 -18.51
CA ASP A 386 24.00 -35.78 -18.87
C ASP A 386 24.24 -35.62 -20.38
N GLY A 387 23.18 -35.49 -21.18
CA GLY A 387 23.24 -35.26 -22.62
C GLY A 387 23.16 -33.77 -22.95
N PHE A 388 24.31 -33.14 -23.19
CA PHE A 388 24.36 -31.77 -23.71
C PHE A 388 25.27 -31.66 -24.94
N GLY A 389 24.89 -30.78 -25.87
CA GLY A 389 25.67 -30.42 -27.04
C GLY A 389 26.46 -29.13 -26.83
N HIS A 390 27.14 -28.67 -27.88
CA HIS A 390 27.85 -27.39 -27.85
C HIS A 390 27.88 -26.73 -29.23
N ALA A 391 27.95 -25.40 -29.28
CA ALA A 391 28.04 -24.65 -30.52
C ALA A 391 28.83 -23.34 -30.37
N SER A 392 29.42 -22.88 -31.47
CA SER A 392 30.10 -21.58 -31.49
C SER A 392 29.09 -20.46 -31.24
N PRO A 393 29.43 -19.42 -30.45
CA PRO A 393 28.52 -18.32 -30.14
C PRO A 393 28.07 -17.52 -31.38
N ASP A 394 28.77 -17.63 -32.51
CA ASP A 394 28.44 -17.01 -33.81
C ASP A 394 27.74 -17.95 -34.80
N ALA A 395 27.52 -19.23 -34.44
CA ALA A 395 27.04 -20.24 -35.38
C ALA A 395 25.53 -20.50 -35.27
N GLY A 396 24.76 -19.87 -36.15
CA GLY A 396 23.33 -20.17 -36.30
C GLY A 396 23.06 -21.47 -37.08
N TYR A 397 22.07 -22.23 -36.63
CA TYR A 397 21.64 -23.48 -37.28
C TYR A 397 20.15 -23.76 -37.01
N TYR A 398 19.50 -24.57 -37.85
CA TYR A 398 18.04 -24.82 -37.79
C TYR A 398 17.58 -25.64 -36.58
N GLU A 399 18.50 -26.32 -35.89
CA GLU A 399 18.19 -27.15 -34.71
C GLU A 399 18.50 -26.43 -33.39
N ARG A 400 18.76 -25.11 -33.44
CA ARG A 400 19.24 -24.32 -32.30
C ARG A 400 18.44 -23.04 -32.14
N GLY A 401 18.08 -22.76 -30.90
CA GLY A 401 17.48 -21.52 -30.46
C GLY A 401 17.71 -21.38 -28.97
N PHE A 402 16.74 -20.84 -28.24
CA PHE A 402 16.93 -20.51 -26.84
C PHE A 402 15.60 -20.30 -26.11
N ARG A 403 15.67 -20.37 -24.79
CA ARG A 403 14.68 -19.75 -23.90
C ARG A 403 15.36 -18.70 -23.04
N LEU A 404 14.55 -17.85 -22.42
CA LEU A 404 15.02 -16.85 -21.48
C LEU A 404 14.73 -17.28 -20.05
N ALA A 405 15.54 -16.77 -19.13
CA ALA A 405 15.23 -16.64 -17.72
C ALA A 405 15.05 -15.14 -17.39
N SER A 406 14.38 -14.85 -16.30
CA SER A 406 14.21 -13.51 -15.79
C SER A 406 14.24 -13.51 -14.27
N GLU A 407 14.50 -12.34 -13.70
CA GLU A 407 14.29 -12.14 -12.28
C GLU A 407 12.80 -12.39 -12.01
N LEU A 408 12.46 -12.83 -10.79
CA LEU A 408 11.08 -12.70 -10.37
C LEU A 408 10.73 -11.21 -10.54
N PRO A 409 9.69 -10.85 -11.30
CA PRO A 409 9.19 -9.48 -11.22
C PRO A 409 8.93 -9.27 -9.73
N MET A 410 9.59 -8.27 -9.12
CA MET A 410 9.47 -7.93 -7.71
C MET A 410 8.00 -7.73 -7.36
N ILE A 411 7.32 -8.83 -7.06
CA ILE A 411 5.92 -8.93 -6.72
C ILE A 411 5.80 -10.06 -5.71
N MET A 412 6.56 -9.94 -4.63
CA MET A 412 5.90 -10.03 -3.34
C MET A 412 5.06 -8.75 -3.24
N PHE A 413 3.73 -8.85 -3.28
CA PHE A 413 2.93 -7.65 -3.06
C PHE A 413 3.15 -7.19 -1.61
N GLN A 414 3.22 -5.89 -1.39
CA GLN A 414 3.16 -5.34 -0.04
C GLN A 414 1.75 -5.60 0.52
N ALA A 415 1.62 -5.55 1.85
CA ALA A 415 0.32 -5.51 2.48
C ALA A 415 -0.53 -4.37 1.88
N SER A 416 -1.84 -4.57 1.76
CA SER A 416 -2.76 -3.57 1.18
C SER A 416 -4.09 -3.52 1.93
N LYS A 417 -5.04 -2.69 1.46
CA LYS A 417 -6.43 -2.63 1.99
C LYS A 417 -6.49 -2.46 3.52
N GLN A 418 -5.67 -1.57 4.01
CA GLN A 418 -5.53 -1.21 5.41
C GLN A 418 -6.86 -0.74 6.01
N SER A 419 -7.19 -1.27 7.18
CA SER A 419 -8.26 -0.81 8.05
C SER A 419 -7.70 -0.63 9.46
N PRO A 420 -7.75 0.57 10.06
CA PRO A 420 -8.31 1.80 9.51
C PRO A 420 -7.64 2.21 8.20
N ALA A 421 -8.40 2.86 7.31
CA ALA A 421 -7.88 3.39 6.07
C ALA A 421 -6.71 4.35 6.34
N ASN A 422 -5.74 4.43 5.43
CA ASN A 422 -4.65 5.39 5.58
C ASN A 422 -5.22 6.81 5.64
N VAL A 423 -4.66 7.64 6.51
CA VAL A 423 -5.10 9.00 6.89
C VAL A 423 -6.51 9.11 7.48
N ALA A 424 -7.12 8.01 7.93
CA ALA A 424 -8.43 8.05 8.58
C ALA A 424 -8.40 8.87 9.89
N THR A 425 -9.45 9.66 10.13
CA THR A 425 -9.69 10.36 11.40
C THR A 425 -10.83 9.70 12.16
N ASP A 426 -11.04 10.12 13.41
CA ASP A 426 -12.16 9.67 14.26
C ASP A 426 -12.19 8.16 14.48
N VAL A 427 -11.01 7.54 14.52
CA VAL A 427 -10.87 6.11 14.74
C VAL A 427 -11.06 5.77 16.23
N SER A 428 -11.83 4.73 16.51
CA SER A 428 -12.01 4.25 17.89
C SER A 428 -10.67 3.97 18.58
N ILE A 429 -10.54 4.38 19.85
CA ILE A 429 -9.38 4.03 20.68
C ILE A 429 -9.25 2.54 20.98
N ALA A 430 -10.25 1.72 20.61
CA ALA A 430 -10.23 0.26 20.72
C ALA A 430 -10.16 -0.41 19.33
N THR A 431 -9.67 0.30 18.31
CA THR A 431 -9.58 -0.24 16.95
C THR A 431 -8.66 -1.46 16.86
N THR A 432 -8.97 -2.35 15.92
CA THR A 432 -8.07 -3.44 15.49
C THR A 432 -7.58 -3.09 14.09
N LEU A 433 -6.27 -3.24 13.86
CA LEU A 433 -5.67 -3.05 12.55
C LEU A 433 -5.87 -4.31 11.73
N SER A 434 -6.21 -4.18 10.46
CA SER A 434 -6.27 -5.29 9.51
C SER A 434 -5.80 -4.88 8.13
N TRP A 435 -5.27 -5.83 7.37
CA TRP A 435 -4.77 -5.64 6.01
C TRP A 435 -5.15 -6.83 5.14
N ALA A 436 -4.97 -6.70 3.84
CA ALA A 436 -4.88 -7.81 2.90
C ALA A 436 -3.41 -8.20 2.77
N SER A 437 -3.14 -9.50 2.90
CA SER A 437 -1.82 -10.09 2.68
C SER A 437 -1.30 -9.76 1.29
N GLY A 438 0.00 -9.53 1.19
CA GLY A 438 0.72 -9.67 -0.07
C GLY A 438 0.63 -11.08 -0.65
N ASP A 439 0.63 -11.23 -1.98
CA ASP A 439 0.71 -12.58 -2.59
C ASP A 439 2.04 -13.24 -2.22
N TYR A 440 2.00 -14.57 -2.08
CA TYR A 440 3.13 -15.42 -1.66
C TYR A 440 3.68 -15.16 -0.26
N SER A 441 3.08 -14.23 0.50
CA SER A 441 3.41 -14.05 1.91
C SER A 441 2.94 -15.24 2.74
N THR A 442 3.81 -15.63 3.68
CA THR A 442 3.57 -16.69 4.65
C THR A 442 3.26 -16.15 6.05
N SER A 443 3.69 -14.91 6.35
CA SER A 443 3.45 -14.22 7.61
C SER A 443 3.76 -12.73 7.51
N HIS A 444 3.45 -11.97 8.56
CA HIS A 444 3.47 -10.52 8.54
C HIS A 444 4.19 -9.94 9.75
N ASP A 445 5.26 -9.17 9.52
CA ASP A 445 5.93 -8.42 10.58
C ASP A 445 5.22 -7.08 10.82
N VAL A 446 4.70 -6.88 12.03
CA VAL A 446 3.89 -5.70 12.36
C VAL A 446 4.74 -4.64 13.05
N TYR A 447 4.68 -3.41 12.55
CA TYR A 447 5.30 -2.23 13.16
C TYR A 447 4.25 -1.18 13.51
N PHE A 448 4.29 -0.65 14.73
CA PHE A 448 3.29 0.31 15.23
C PHE A 448 3.89 1.31 16.23
N GLY A 449 3.63 2.60 16.03
CA GLY A 449 4.13 3.67 16.89
C GLY A 449 3.44 5.02 16.66
N THR A 450 3.91 6.07 17.35
CA THR A 450 3.39 7.45 17.24
C THR A 450 4.32 8.39 16.45
N ASN A 451 5.46 7.89 15.97
CA ASN A 451 6.42 8.65 15.17
C ASN A 451 6.59 8.00 13.80
N LYS A 452 6.29 8.75 12.73
CA LYS A 452 6.39 8.27 11.34
C LYS A 452 7.79 7.75 11.02
N THR A 453 8.82 8.54 11.29
CA THR A 453 10.21 8.21 10.96
C THR A 453 10.71 6.98 11.71
N SER A 454 10.33 6.84 12.98
CA SER A 454 10.67 5.63 13.75
C SER A 454 10.05 4.39 13.14
N VAL A 455 8.79 4.44 12.70
CA VAL A 455 8.11 3.31 12.05
C VAL A 455 8.70 3.03 10.67
N THR A 456 8.98 4.07 9.86
CA THR A 456 9.64 3.92 8.55
C THR A 456 11.01 3.25 8.65
N ASN A 457 11.79 3.52 9.68
CA ASN A 457 13.14 2.97 9.82
C ASN A 457 13.18 1.72 10.72
N ALA A 458 12.02 1.21 11.15
CA ALA A 458 11.96 0.14 12.12
C ALA A 458 12.47 -1.19 11.55
N ASN A 459 13.09 -1.99 12.40
CA ASN A 459 13.45 -3.39 12.16
C ASN A 459 13.12 -4.24 13.40
N HIS A 460 13.47 -5.52 13.42
CA HIS A 460 13.13 -6.43 14.55
C HIS A 460 13.71 -6.04 15.91
N ALA A 461 14.74 -5.16 15.95
CA ALA A 461 15.30 -4.64 17.20
C ALA A 461 14.62 -3.34 17.69
N SER A 462 13.76 -2.74 16.87
CA SER A 462 13.06 -1.49 17.18
C SER A 462 11.90 -1.69 18.16
N GLY A 463 11.63 -0.70 19.01
CA GLY A 463 10.48 -0.73 19.93
C GLY A 463 9.13 -0.70 19.20
N GLU A 464 9.13 -0.26 17.95
CA GLU A 464 7.99 -0.23 17.04
C GLU A 464 7.60 -1.64 16.55
N TYR A 465 8.52 -2.62 16.55
CA TYR A 465 8.20 -4.00 16.16
C TYR A 465 7.28 -4.66 17.18
N LYS A 466 6.14 -5.18 16.73
CA LYS A 466 5.10 -5.80 17.56
C LYS A 466 4.99 -7.31 17.37
N GLY A 467 5.95 -7.88 16.65
CA GLY A 467 6.04 -9.31 16.37
C GLY A 467 5.47 -9.70 15.02
N ASN A 468 5.73 -10.95 14.66
CA ASN A 468 5.24 -11.61 13.47
C ASN A 468 3.81 -12.15 13.69
N GLN A 469 2.95 -12.00 12.69
CA GLN A 469 1.57 -12.48 12.69
C GLN A 469 1.36 -13.49 11.56
N ALA A 470 0.71 -14.62 11.86
CA ALA A 470 0.26 -15.56 10.83
C ALA A 470 -1.07 -15.12 10.18
N GLY A 471 -1.84 -14.25 10.83
CA GLY A 471 -3.09 -13.69 10.31
C GLY A 471 -2.93 -12.22 9.95
N THR A 472 -3.93 -11.65 9.28
CA THR A 472 -3.87 -10.29 8.75
C THR A 472 -4.48 -9.23 9.68
N THR A 473 -4.34 -9.41 11.00
CA THR A 473 -4.90 -8.51 12.01
C THR A 473 -3.95 -8.28 13.18
N TYR A 474 -3.97 -7.09 13.77
CA TYR A 474 -3.22 -6.74 14.97
C TYR A 474 -4.04 -5.83 15.90
N ALA A 475 -4.12 -6.18 17.18
CA ALA A 475 -4.82 -5.39 18.20
C ALA A 475 -3.81 -4.59 19.05
N PRO A 476 -3.68 -3.27 18.86
CA PRO A 476 -2.70 -2.46 19.58
C PRO A 476 -3.07 -2.19 21.06
N GLY A 477 -4.27 -2.61 21.49
CA GLY A 477 -4.83 -2.31 22.82
C GLY A 477 -5.58 -0.97 22.84
N THR A 478 -5.75 -0.39 24.04
CA THR A 478 -6.40 0.91 24.21
C THR A 478 -5.45 2.05 23.84
N LEU A 479 -5.83 2.82 22.83
CA LEU A 479 -5.07 3.97 22.32
C LEU A 479 -5.41 5.26 23.07
N ILE A 480 -4.57 6.27 22.89
CA ILE A 480 -4.77 7.61 23.44
C ILE A 480 -5.65 8.40 22.47
N ASN A 481 -6.67 9.11 22.98
CA ASN A 481 -7.53 9.98 22.17
C ASN A 481 -6.73 11.07 21.44
N ASN A 482 -7.27 11.57 20.33
CA ASN A 482 -6.70 12.62 19.48
C ASN A 482 -5.18 12.44 19.21
N THR A 483 -4.75 11.20 18.98
CA THR A 483 -3.35 10.87 18.71
C THR A 483 -3.25 10.20 17.34
N THR A 484 -2.29 10.66 16.53
CA THR A 484 -1.95 10.03 15.26
C THR A 484 -0.99 8.87 15.49
N TYR A 485 -1.35 7.69 15.00
CA TYR A 485 -0.53 6.49 15.02
C TYR A 485 -0.08 6.12 13.62
N TYR A 486 1.12 5.58 13.50
CA TYR A 486 1.75 5.12 12.28
C TYR A 486 1.99 3.62 12.37
N TRP A 487 1.82 2.92 11.26
CA TRP A 487 2.02 1.48 11.21
C TRP A 487 2.43 1.01 9.84
N ARG A 488 3.18 -0.10 9.80
CA ARG A 488 3.73 -0.73 8.61
C ARG A 488 3.60 -2.24 8.77
N ILE A 489 3.37 -2.92 7.67
CA ILE A 489 3.34 -4.38 7.63
C ILE A 489 4.39 -4.84 6.61
N ASP A 490 5.39 -5.57 7.08
CA ASP A 490 6.37 -6.17 6.19
C ASP A 490 5.96 -7.62 5.91
N GLU A 491 5.83 -7.97 4.64
CA GLU A 491 5.36 -9.27 4.18
C GLU A 491 6.53 -10.26 4.15
N VAL A 492 6.40 -11.39 4.85
CA VAL A 492 7.47 -12.39 4.99
C VAL A 492 7.11 -13.62 4.18
N GLY A 493 7.90 -13.92 3.15
CA GLY A 493 7.74 -15.09 2.29
C GLY A 493 8.96 -16.00 2.28
N PRO A 494 8.93 -17.06 1.45
CA PRO A 494 10.04 -18.00 1.30
C PRO A 494 11.34 -17.34 0.83
N ASP A 495 11.23 -16.24 0.06
CA ASP A 495 12.34 -15.52 -0.55
C ASP A 495 12.82 -14.31 0.25
N GLY A 496 12.28 -14.10 1.46
CA GLY A 496 12.66 -13.01 2.37
C GLY A 496 11.49 -12.11 2.78
N THR A 497 11.83 -10.92 3.28
CA THR A 497 10.86 -9.93 3.78
C THR A 497 10.75 -8.76 2.81
N THR A 498 9.53 -8.44 2.39
CA THR A 498 9.20 -7.25 1.61
C THR A 498 8.67 -6.17 2.53
N GLU A 499 9.39 -5.06 2.60
CA GLU A 499 9.00 -3.91 3.43
C GLU A 499 7.73 -3.25 2.90
N GLY A 500 6.76 -2.97 3.79
CA GLY A 500 5.49 -2.34 3.43
C GLY A 500 5.51 -0.81 3.45
N ASP A 501 4.42 -0.21 3.00
CA ASP A 501 4.21 1.23 3.14
C ASP A 501 3.82 1.62 4.58
N VAL A 502 4.19 2.84 4.99
CA VAL A 502 3.79 3.39 6.29
C VAL A 502 2.42 4.08 6.17
N TRP A 503 1.42 3.49 6.82
CA TRP A 503 0.09 4.06 6.97
C TRP A 503 -0.09 4.80 8.28
N ASN A 504 -1.11 5.64 8.37
CA ASN A 504 -1.46 6.34 9.61
C ASN A 504 -2.96 6.51 9.80
N PHE A 505 -3.38 6.73 11.04
CA PHE A 505 -4.73 7.16 11.40
C PHE A 505 -4.70 8.00 12.68
N THR A 506 -5.74 8.80 12.90
CA THR A 506 -5.94 9.61 14.10
C THR A 506 -7.17 9.13 14.85
N THR A 507 -7.01 8.85 16.14
CA THR A 507 -8.11 8.41 17.01
C THR A 507 -9.11 9.53 17.30
N ILE A 508 -10.34 9.17 17.71
CA ILE A 508 -11.38 10.10 18.16
C ILE A 508 -10.88 11.12 19.20
N ASP A 509 -11.52 12.29 19.20
CA ASP A 509 -11.36 13.26 20.28
C ASP A 509 -11.84 12.69 21.62
N PRO A 510 -11.24 13.11 22.74
CA PRO A 510 -11.71 12.70 24.07
C PRO A 510 -13.14 13.20 24.34
N PRO A 511 -13.95 12.48 25.16
CA PRO A 511 -15.33 12.86 25.44
C PRO A 511 -15.45 14.21 26.15
N VAL A 512 -16.48 15.00 25.84
CA VAL A 512 -16.72 16.32 26.45
C VAL A 512 -16.89 16.23 27.97
N PRO A 513 -16.27 17.13 28.77
CA PRO A 513 -16.57 17.21 30.20
C PRO A 513 -18.04 17.53 30.44
N THR A 514 -18.66 16.89 31.45
CA THR A 514 -20.09 17.02 31.70
C THR A 514 -20.37 17.72 33.02
N PHE A 515 -21.35 18.63 33.02
CA PHE A 515 -21.95 19.15 34.26
C PHE A 515 -22.60 18.01 35.06
N VAL A 516 -22.22 17.88 36.33
CA VAL A 516 -22.79 16.89 37.25
C VAL A 516 -24.00 17.47 37.97
N ALA A 517 -23.78 18.54 38.76
CA ALA A 517 -24.81 19.21 39.53
C ALA A 517 -24.34 20.58 40.02
N ALA A 518 -25.29 21.40 40.49
CA ALA A 518 -25.03 22.61 41.26
C ALA A 518 -25.38 22.36 42.72
N GLY A 519 -24.54 22.85 43.65
CA GLY A 519 -24.83 22.85 45.08
C GLY A 519 -25.96 23.80 45.45
N SER A 520 -26.37 23.79 46.72
CA SER A 520 -27.33 24.78 47.22
C SER A 520 -26.69 26.17 47.28
N VAL A 521 -27.51 27.21 47.09
CA VAL A 521 -27.08 28.60 47.28
C VAL A 521 -26.68 28.83 48.74
N ALA A 522 -25.61 29.58 48.96
CA ALA A 522 -25.20 30.07 50.27
C ALA A 522 -25.06 31.59 50.20
N SER A 523 -25.66 32.31 51.16
CA SER A 523 -25.56 33.76 51.23
C SER A 523 -25.58 34.26 52.66
N GLY A 524 -25.00 35.45 52.87
CA GLY A 524 -24.96 36.09 54.18
C GLY A 524 -24.10 37.34 54.20
N THR A 525 -24.13 38.07 55.30
CA THR A 525 -23.30 39.27 55.55
C THR A 525 -22.00 38.95 56.29
N GLY A 526 -21.66 37.66 56.41
CA GLY A 526 -20.43 37.16 57.03
C GLY A 526 -19.91 35.96 56.25
N THR A 527 -19.05 35.14 56.87
CA THR A 527 -18.51 33.93 56.22
C THR A 527 -19.63 32.97 55.79
N ILE A 528 -19.52 32.41 54.59
CA ILE A 528 -20.43 31.39 54.08
C ILE A 528 -19.68 30.08 53.80
N THR A 529 -20.41 28.95 53.84
CA THR A 529 -19.91 27.63 53.44
C THR A 529 -20.80 27.07 52.33
N PRO A 530 -20.48 27.34 51.05
CA PRO A 530 -21.24 26.82 49.91
C PRO A 530 -21.22 25.29 49.88
N ALA A 531 -22.40 24.67 49.87
CA ALA A 531 -22.51 23.22 49.93
C ALA A 531 -22.00 22.54 48.65
N PHE A 532 -21.51 21.31 48.78
CA PHE A 532 -21.15 20.51 47.62
C PHE A 532 -22.37 20.17 46.75
N PRO A 533 -22.18 20.11 45.42
CA PRO A 533 -23.14 19.48 44.53
C PRO A 533 -23.36 18.00 44.89
N ALA A 534 -24.56 17.49 44.67
CA ALA A 534 -24.86 16.07 44.82
C ALA A 534 -24.19 15.24 43.71
N GLY A 535 -23.84 13.98 43.99
CA GLY A 535 -23.34 13.04 42.98
C GLY A 535 -21.89 13.25 42.53
N ILE A 536 -21.11 14.04 43.28
CA ILE A 536 -19.67 14.23 43.02
C ILE A 536 -18.90 12.93 43.24
N ALA A 537 -17.87 12.72 42.43
CA ALA A 537 -16.95 11.60 42.50
C ALA A 537 -15.50 12.10 42.56
N THR A 538 -14.60 11.28 43.09
CA THR A 538 -13.16 11.59 43.13
C THR A 538 -12.65 11.95 41.73
N GLY A 539 -11.93 13.05 41.62
CA GLY A 539 -11.40 13.57 40.36
C GLY A 539 -12.28 14.63 39.68
N ASP A 540 -13.56 14.75 40.06
CA ASP A 540 -14.44 15.81 39.54
C ASP A 540 -13.87 17.20 39.88
N ILE A 541 -14.07 18.14 38.96
CA ILE A 541 -13.69 19.54 39.14
C ILE A 541 -14.85 20.28 39.80
N LEU A 542 -14.56 20.92 40.93
CA LEU A 542 -15.49 21.79 41.63
C LEU A 542 -15.14 23.24 41.29
N LEU A 543 -16.11 23.99 40.77
CA LEU A 543 -16.00 25.43 40.52
C LEU A 543 -16.94 26.17 41.46
N LEU A 544 -16.37 26.97 42.36
CA LEU A 544 -17.09 27.83 43.29
C LEU A 544 -17.09 29.26 42.74
N PHE A 545 -18.28 29.80 42.47
CA PHE A 545 -18.47 31.18 42.09
C PHE A 545 -19.03 31.98 43.26
N LEU A 546 -18.46 33.17 43.47
CA LEU A 546 -18.80 34.08 44.55
C LEU A 546 -19.09 35.46 43.97
N GLU A 547 -20.19 36.05 44.42
CA GLU A 547 -20.55 37.45 44.18
C GLU A 547 -20.44 38.24 45.48
N THR A 548 -19.88 39.45 45.38
CA THR A 548 -19.80 40.45 46.47
C THR A 548 -19.97 41.86 45.90
N SER A 549 -20.27 42.83 46.77
CA SER A 549 -20.31 44.28 46.45
C SER A 549 -18.92 44.86 46.19
N ASN A 550 -18.22 44.34 45.18
CA ASN A 550 -16.83 44.62 44.77
C ASN A 550 -15.74 44.41 45.85
N GLN A 551 -16.10 43.91 47.04
CA GLN A 551 -15.16 43.65 48.13
C GLN A 551 -14.39 42.35 47.92
N ALA A 552 -13.13 42.32 48.38
CA ALA A 552 -12.30 41.13 48.26
C ALA A 552 -12.82 39.96 49.11
N ILE A 553 -12.64 38.75 48.60
CA ILE A 553 -13.04 37.50 49.22
C ILE A 553 -11.98 36.43 48.96
N SER A 554 -11.72 35.59 49.95
CA SER A 554 -10.79 34.45 49.86
C SER A 554 -11.40 33.21 50.51
N ILE A 555 -10.71 32.06 50.42
CA ILE A 555 -11.08 30.84 51.14
C ILE A 555 -10.32 30.82 52.46
N SER A 556 -11.04 30.99 53.57
CA SER A 556 -10.49 31.06 54.92
C SER A 556 -10.25 29.67 55.53
N ASN A 557 -11.06 28.68 55.13
CA ASN A 557 -10.89 27.28 55.49
C ASN A 557 -11.04 26.38 54.26
N GLN A 558 -9.96 25.69 53.94
CA GLN A 558 -9.84 24.77 52.79
C GLN A 558 -10.56 23.43 53.00
N ASN A 559 -10.80 23.07 54.27
CA ASN A 559 -11.50 21.86 54.70
C ASN A 559 -10.97 20.56 54.05
N GLY A 560 -9.64 20.41 54.01
CA GLY A 560 -8.95 19.25 53.44
C GLY A 560 -8.86 19.23 51.91
N GLY A 561 -9.38 20.26 51.22
CA GLY A 561 -9.20 20.44 49.79
C GLY A 561 -8.06 21.39 49.44
N THR A 562 -7.89 21.65 48.14
CA THR A 562 -6.98 22.68 47.63
C THR A 562 -7.77 23.62 46.73
N TRP A 563 -8.29 24.69 47.32
CA TRP A 563 -9.04 25.73 46.64
C TRP A 563 -8.12 26.85 46.20
N THR A 564 -8.09 27.10 44.90
CA THR A 564 -7.26 28.15 44.29
C THR A 564 -8.11 29.00 43.37
N ALA A 565 -7.72 30.27 43.20
CA ALA A 565 -8.43 31.18 42.30
C ALA A 565 -8.26 30.69 40.84
N VAL A 566 -9.33 30.78 40.06
CA VAL A 566 -9.28 30.52 38.62
C VAL A 566 -8.51 31.66 37.93
N ALA A 567 -7.77 31.37 36.87
CA ALA A 567 -7.13 32.41 36.07
C ALA A 567 -8.17 33.42 35.55
N ASN A 568 -7.80 34.71 35.47
CA ASN A 568 -8.70 35.83 35.15
C ASN A 568 -9.85 36.06 36.16
N SER A 569 -9.81 35.45 37.35
CA SER A 569 -10.63 35.84 38.50
C SER A 569 -9.76 36.57 39.53
N PRO A 570 -10.25 37.63 40.19
CA PRO A 570 -11.62 38.17 40.16
C PRO A 570 -11.89 39.13 38.99
N GLN A 571 -13.17 39.43 38.74
CA GLN A 571 -13.63 40.50 37.86
C GLN A 571 -14.58 41.41 38.63
N GLY A 572 -14.24 42.68 38.82
CA GLY A 572 -14.99 43.58 39.68
C GLY A 572 -15.07 45.03 39.18
N THR A 573 -16.18 45.69 39.49
CA THR A 573 -16.50 47.06 39.06
C THR A 573 -17.35 47.78 40.11
N GLY A 574 -17.47 49.11 39.97
CA GLY A 574 -18.20 49.96 40.90
C GLY A 574 -17.49 50.17 42.24
N THR A 575 -18.18 50.84 43.17
CA THR A 575 -17.61 51.18 44.48
C THR A 575 -17.77 50.02 45.45
N ALA A 576 -16.68 49.61 46.11
CA ALA A 576 -16.73 48.56 47.13
C ALA A 576 -17.68 48.93 48.27
N ALA A 577 -18.53 47.97 48.69
CA ALA A 577 -19.62 48.17 49.66
C ALA A 577 -20.67 49.21 49.24
N GLY A 578 -20.71 49.59 47.97
CA GLY A 578 -21.72 50.48 47.40
C GLY A 578 -22.74 49.72 46.56
N THR A 579 -23.88 50.36 46.28
CA THR A 579 -24.96 49.77 45.46
C THR A 579 -24.58 49.51 44.00
N THR A 580 -23.48 50.09 43.52
CA THR A 580 -22.91 49.85 42.18
C THR A 580 -21.83 48.78 42.16
N GLY A 581 -21.39 48.31 43.33
CA GLY A 581 -20.32 47.32 43.46
C GLY A 581 -20.78 45.94 43.00
N ALA A 582 -20.04 45.34 42.09
CA ALA A 582 -20.19 43.94 41.70
C ALA A 582 -18.80 43.31 41.55
N ARG A 583 -18.60 42.11 42.08
CA ARG A 583 -17.40 41.31 41.84
C ARG A 583 -17.72 39.84 41.72
N LEU A 584 -17.27 39.25 40.63
CA LEU A 584 -17.21 37.80 40.45
C LEU A 584 -15.84 37.30 40.89
N THR A 585 -15.81 36.36 41.83
CA THR A 585 -14.61 35.61 42.18
C THR A 585 -14.88 34.12 42.03
N ALA A 586 -14.13 33.45 41.15
CA ALA A 586 -14.16 32.01 40.98
C ALA A 586 -12.95 31.34 41.65
N PHE A 587 -13.23 30.30 42.43
CA PHE A 587 -12.26 29.35 42.96
C PHE A 587 -12.54 27.96 42.40
N TRP A 588 -11.52 27.10 42.38
CA TRP A 588 -11.69 25.71 41.99
C TRP A 588 -10.93 24.77 42.91
N SER A 589 -11.39 23.52 42.96
CA SER A 589 -10.68 22.40 43.56
C SER A 589 -10.99 21.10 42.84
N ARG A 590 -10.03 20.17 42.78
CA ARG A 590 -10.30 18.80 42.33
C ARG A 590 -10.73 17.98 43.54
N TYR A 591 -11.91 17.37 43.48
CA TYR A 591 -12.43 16.59 44.59
C TYR A 591 -11.53 15.36 44.85
N ASN A 592 -10.95 15.30 46.04
CA ASN A 592 -10.05 14.20 46.45
C ASN A 592 -10.79 13.00 47.07
N GLY A 593 -12.13 13.04 47.16
CA GLY A 593 -12.95 11.99 47.76
C GLY A 593 -13.24 12.16 49.25
N THR A 594 -12.48 13.02 49.95
CA THR A 594 -12.56 13.15 51.42
C THR A 594 -12.65 14.59 51.92
N GLN A 595 -12.36 15.59 51.07
CA GLN A 595 -12.44 17.00 51.43
C GLN A 595 -13.88 17.39 51.77
N GLY A 596 -14.05 18.33 52.68
CA GLY A 596 -15.32 18.97 52.98
C GLY A 596 -15.48 20.32 52.24
N ALA A 597 -16.67 20.91 52.32
CA ALA A 597 -16.97 22.19 51.66
C ALA A 597 -16.09 23.33 52.23
N PRO A 598 -15.61 24.26 51.38
CA PRO A 598 -14.78 25.38 51.82
C PRO A 598 -15.60 26.45 52.54
N THR A 599 -14.96 27.17 53.46
CA THR A 599 -15.53 28.37 54.07
C THR A 599 -14.83 29.62 53.54
N THR A 600 -15.60 30.65 53.18
CA THR A 600 -15.07 31.92 52.68
C THR A 600 -14.55 32.80 53.83
N SER A 601 -13.71 33.78 53.51
CA SER A 601 -13.47 34.92 54.41
C SER A 601 -14.72 35.80 54.50
N ASP A 602 -14.75 36.70 55.48
CA ASP A 602 -15.74 37.77 55.48
C ASP A 602 -15.34 38.85 54.46
N SER A 603 -16.22 39.20 53.51
CA SER A 603 -16.02 40.27 52.52
C SER A 603 -16.40 41.65 53.08
N GLY A 604 -17.26 41.71 54.10
CA GLY A 604 -17.71 42.94 54.77
C GLY A 604 -19.20 43.27 54.60
N ASP A 605 -19.73 43.38 53.38
CA ASP A 605 -21.15 43.72 53.15
C ASP A 605 -22.03 42.47 53.00
N HIS A 606 -21.92 41.79 51.87
CA HIS A 606 -22.59 40.52 51.62
C HIS A 606 -21.76 39.60 50.72
N GLN A 607 -22.17 38.33 50.73
CA GLN A 607 -21.61 37.27 49.90
C GLN A 607 -22.75 36.41 49.37
N LEU A 608 -22.69 36.07 48.11
CA LEU A 608 -23.53 35.07 47.46
C LEU A 608 -22.62 34.04 46.80
N GLY A 609 -22.75 32.78 47.17
CA GLY A 609 -21.88 31.70 46.70
C GLY A 609 -22.65 30.48 46.24
N ARG A 610 -22.19 29.91 45.13
CA ARG A 610 -22.71 28.63 44.64
C ARG A 610 -21.65 27.87 43.85
N MET A 611 -21.70 26.56 43.96
CA MET A 611 -20.70 25.66 43.39
C MET A 611 -21.32 24.77 42.32
N ILE A 612 -20.57 24.45 41.27
CA ILE A 612 -20.90 23.39 40.31
C ILE A 612 -19.82 22.31 40.31
N ALA A 613 -20.21 21.10 39.95
CA ALA A 613 -19.30 19.97 39.76
C ALA A 613 -19.29 19.53 38.30
N ILE A 614 -18.10 19.18 37.79
CA ILE A 614 -17.85 18.84 36.39
C ILE A 614 -17.00 17.58 36.34
N ARG A 615 -17.42 16.62 35.51
CA ARG A 615 -16.78 15.31 35.34
C ARG A 615 -16.12 15.19 33.98
N GLY A 616 -15.06 14.41 33.90
CA GLY A 616 -14.39 14.10 32.61
C GLY A 616 -13.47 15.21 32.11
N ALA A 617 -13.00 16.10 33.00
CA ALA A 617 -11.88 16.98 32.68
C ALA A 617 -10.55 16.21 32.78
N VAL A 618 -9.50 16.75 32.15
CA VAL A 618 -8.15 16.18 32.19
C VAL A 618 -7.77 15.73 33.60
N SER A 619 -7.17 14.54 33.71
CA SER A 619 -6.99 13.83 34.98
C SER A 619 -5.99 14.49 35.95
N SER A 620 -5.14 15.39 35.46
CA SER A 620 -4.10 16.05 36.26
C SER A 620 -3.86 17.49 35.82
N GLY A 621 -3.20 18.27 36.68
CA GLY A 621 -2.84 19.65 36.38
C GLY A 621 -4.04 20.60 36.26
N ASN A 622 -3.86 21.65 35.45
CA ASN A 622 -4.87 22.68 35.19
C ASN A 622 -6.03 22.12 34.33
N PRO A 623 -7.28 22.11 34.84
CA PRO A 623 -8.40 21.48 34.14
C PRO A 623 -8.99 22.32 32.99
N TRP A 624 -8.61 23.58 32.85
CA TRP A 624 -9.05 24.41 31.72
C TRP A 624 -7.93 24.66 30.72
N ASP A 625 -8.33 24.83 29.48
CA ASP A 625 -7.45 25.22 28.38
C ASP A 625 -7.26 26.74 28.36
N VAL A 626 -8.36 27.49 28.45
CA VAL A 626 -8.35 28.96 28.42
C VAL A 626 -9.44 29.55 29.32
N THR A 627 -9.22 30.76 29.80
CA THR A 627 -10.20 31.57 30.55
C THR A 627 -10.21 32.98 29.98
N ALA A 628 -11.35 33.68 30.10
CA ALA A 628 -11.45 35.10 29.81
C ALA A 628 -12.24 35.81 30.90
N GLY A 629 -11.86 37.04 31.24
CA GLY A 629 -12.53 37.88 32.23
C GLY A 629 -12.91 39.22 31.64
N GLY A 630 -13.96 39.83 32.16
CA GLY A 630 -14.41 41.15 31.73
C GLY A 630 -15.35 41.79 32.73
N VAL A 631 -15.44 43.11 32.65
CA VAL A 631 -16.31 43.92 33.49
C VAL A 631 -17.14 44.84 32.63
N GLU A 632 -18.35 45.13 33.10
CA GLU A 632 -19.21 46.13 32.49
C GLU A 632 -19.55 47.18 33.55
N ALA A 633 -18.91 48.34 33.42
CA ALA A 633 -19.08 49.47 34.32
C ALA A 633 -20.30 50.36 33.95
N VAL A 634 -21.22 49.83 33.16
CA VAL A 634 -22.47 50.47 32.76
C VAL A 634 -23.62 49.60 33.23
N SER A 635 -24.64 50.24 33.81
CA SER A 635 -25.83 49.54 34.28
C SER A 635 -26.84 49.41 33.14
N ASP A 636 -27.12 48.17 32.74
CA ASP A 636 -28.16 47.83 31.77
C ASP A 636 -28.63 46.37 31.97
N THR A 637 -29.61 45.94 31.17
CA THR A 637 -30.28 44.63 31.26
C THR A 637 -29.68 43.54 30.38
N SER A 638 -28.46 43.73 29.87
CA SER A 638 -27.76 42.78 29.00
C SER A 638 -26.38 42.42 29.57
N GLY A 639 -25.94 41.18 29.40
CA GLY A 639 -24.58 40.76 29.73
C GLY A 639 -23.88 40.24 28.48
N SER A 640 -22.60 40.58 28.33
CA SER A 640 -21.71 40.07 27.27
C SER A 640 -20.49 39.42 27.90
N ILE A 641 -20.62 38.13 28.24
CA ILE A 641 -19.58 37.38 28.94
C ILE A 641 -18.45 37.09 27.94
N PRO A 642 -17.18 37.46 28.22
CA PRO A 642 -16.10 37.38 27.25
C PRO A 642 -15.83 35.97 26.73
N GLY A 643 -15.57 35.89 25.42
CA GLY A 643 -15.08 34.68 24.75
C GLY A 643 -13.56 34.51 24.80
N ALA A 644 -13.09 33.33 24.36
CA ALA A 644 -11.70 33.05 24.08
C ALA A 644 -11.54 32.03 22.94
N THR A 645 -10.31 31.64 22.65
CA THR A 645 -9.96 30.61 21.65
C THR A 645 -9.36 29.40 22.35
N THR A 646 -10.03 28.25 22.25
CA THR A 646 -9.50 27.00 22.80
C THR A 646 -8.63 26.26 21.77
N THR A 647 -7.57 25.62 22.24
CA THR A 647 -6.65 24.80 21.47
C THR A 647 -7.07 23.33 21.39
N VAL A 648 -8.11 22.93 22.14
CA VAL A 648 -8.63 21.55 22.18
C VAL A 648 -10.13 21.51 21.83
N GLY A 649 -10.53 20.46 21.11
CA GLY A 649 -11.94 20.16 20.84
C GLY A 649 -12.65 19.64 22.08
N ASN A 650 -13.96 19.40 21.95
CA ASN A 650 -14.82 18.83 22.99
C ASN A 650 -14.69 19.51 24.37
N THR A 651 -14.59 20.83 24.40
CA THR A 651 -14.49 21.58 25.66
C THR A 651 -15.87 21.95 26.20
N LEU A 652 -15.99 21.90 27.53
CA LEU A 652 -17.14 22.45 28.24
C LEU A 652 -16.83 23.90 28.63
N VAL A 653 -17.50 24.85 28.01
CA VAL A 653 -17.35 26.27 28.33
C VAL A 653 -18.34 26.64 29.42
N VAL A 654 -17.81 27.00 30.59
CA VAL A 654 -18.57 27.55 31.71
C VAL A 654 -18.52 29.07 31.66
N THR A 655 -19.66 29.73 31.61
CA THR A 655 -19.78 31.19 31.62
C THR A 655 -20.44 31.63 32.91
N ALA A 656 -19.91 32.68 33.55
CA ALA A 656 -20.40 33.16 34.83
C ALA A 656 -20.50 34.69 34.84
N ILE A 657 -21.50 35.18 35.55
CA ILE A 657 -21.82 36.60 35.68
C ILE A 657 -22.26 36.92 37.11
N ALA A 658 -21.66 37.96 37.68
CA ALA A 658 -22.02 38.59 38.94
C ALA A 658 -22.57 39.99 38.66
N THR A 659 -23.56 40.44 39.44
CA THR A 659 -24.29 41.69 39.20
C THR A 659 -24.55 42.45 40.49
N SER A 660 -24.49 43.79 40.42
CA SER A 660 -24.78 44.70 41.54
C SER A 660 -26.29 44.90 41.79
N LEU A 661 -26.60 45.62 42.89
CA LEU A 661 -27.90 46.17 43.36
C LEU A 661 -28.69 45.26 44.31
N PRO A 662 -29.53 45.83 45.20
CA PRO A 662 -30.42 45.04 46.04
C PRO A 662 -31.56 44.50 45.19
N ASP A 663 -31.38 43.30 44.66
CA ASP A 663 -32.44 42.56 43.99
C ASP A 663 -33.22 41.72 44.97
N ALA A 664 -34.52 41.56 44.72
CA ALA A 664 -35.34 40.58 45.42
C ALA A 664 -34.67 39.20 45.38
N SER A 665 -34.76 38.44 46.47
CA SER A 665 -34.24 37.08 46.48
C SER A 665 -35.02 36.24 45.46
N SER A 666 -34.34 35.76 44.43
CA SER A 666 -34.96 35.13 43.25
C SER A 666 -34.07 34.03 42.68
N THR A 667 -34.68 33.19 41.84
CA THR A 667 -34.01 32.21 40.99
C THR A 667 -34.35 32.39 39.51
N ALA A 668 -34.77 33.61 39.14
CA ALA A 668 -35.24 33.96 37.81
C ALA A 668 -34.81 35.40 37.46
N LYS A 669 -33.51 35.71 37.64
CA LYS A 669 -32.91 37.00 37.31
C LYS A 669 -32.27 37.00 35.92
N PHE A 670 -31.82 35.85 35.44
CA PHE A 670 -31.09 35.69 34.19
C PHE A 670 -31.87 34.82 33.22
N SER A 671 -31.74 35.08 31.91
CA SER A 671 -32.44 34.32 30.88
C SER A 671 -31.80 34.54 29.50
N ALA A 672 -32.34 33.89 28.48
CA ALA A 672 -32.00 34.10 27.06
C ALA A 672 -30.50 33.97 26.75
N TRP A 673 -29.86 32.96 27.35
CA TRP A 673 -28.45 32.64 27.10
C TRP A 673 -28.23 32.23 25.64
N THR A 674 -27.38 32.97 24.93
CA THR A 674 -27.08 32.71 23.52
C THR A 674 -25.60 32.84 23.21
N ASN A 675 -25.10 31.96 22.34
CA ASN A 675 -23.76 31.98 21.82
C ASN A 675 -23.75 31.30 20.44
N ALA A 676 -23.16 31.94 19.43
CA ALA A 676 -23.16 31.44 18.06
C ALA A 676 -22.18 30.28 17.81
N ASN A 677 -21.23 30.07 18.73
CA ASN A 677 -20.12 29.14 18.62
C ASN A 677 -20.19 27.97 19.61
N LEU A 678 -21.17 27.99 20.51
CA LEU A 678 -21.42 26.93 21.49
C LEU A 678 -22.74 26.23 21.18
N THR A 679 -22.77 24.92 21.33
CA THR A 679 -24.00 24.14 21.34
C THR A 679 -24.45 23.88 22.78
N SER A 680 -25.71 23.49 22.97
CA SER A 680 -26.25 23.08 24.28
C SER A 680 -26.08 24.13 25.40
N VAL A 681 -26.18 25.42 25.07
CA VAL A 681 -26.10 26.50 26.04
C VAL A 681 -27.24 26.36 27.05
N THR A 682 -26.88 26.09 28.30
CA THR A 682 -27.82 25.74 29.37
C THR A 682 -27.47 26.49 30.63
N GLU A 683 -28.44 27.20 31.20
CA GLU A 683 -28.31 27.83 32.52
C GLU A 683 -28.21 26.76 33.62
N ARG A 684 -27.29 26.96 34.56
CA ARG A 684 -27.01 26.04 35.69
C ARG A 684 -27.24 26.68 37.04
N ILE A 685 -26.98 27.98 37.16
CA ILE A 685 -27.18 28.80 38.35
C ILE A 685 -27.88 30.08 37.94
N ASP A 686 -28.93 30.44 38.66
CA ASP A 686 -29.57 31.75 38.66
C ASP A 686 -30.01 32.02 40.10
N ASN A 687 -29.33 32.94 40.77
CA ASN A 687 -29.66 33.37 42.12
C ASN A 687 -29.42 34.87 42.30
N SER A 688 -30.34 35.54 42.97
CA SER A 688 -30.14 36.88 43.54
C SER A 688 -30.51 36.93 45.01
N VAL A 689 -29.94 37.88 45.75
CA VAL A 689 -30.18 38.05 47.18
C VAL A 689 -30.32 39.52 47.57
N THR A 690 -31.09 39.77 48.62
CA THR A 690 -31.30 41.10 49.23
C THR A 690 -30.40 41.35 50.44
N ALA A 691 -29.45 40.47 50.75
CA ALA A 691 -28.58 40.63 51.93
C ALA A 691 -27.54 41.74 51.68
N GLY A 692 -27.31 42.62 52.66
CA GLY A 692 -26.44 43.79 52.47
C GLY A 692 -26.94 44.70 51.34
N ASN A 693 -26.05 45.15 50.47
CA ASN A 693 -26.43 45.84 49.23
C ASN A 693 -27.05 44.92 48.17
N GLY A 694 -27.04 43.60 48.37
CA GLY A 694 -27.55 42.59 47.44
C GLY A 694 -26.78 42.49 46.12
N GLY A 695 -27.16 41.47 45.35
CA GLY A 695 -26.53 41.15 44.10
C GLY A 695 -27.10 39.88 43.47
N GLY A 696 -26.59 39.52 42.29
CA GLY A 696 -26.98 38.32 41.58
C GLY A 696 -25.81 37.57 40.97
N LEU A 697 -25.90 36.25 40.99
CA LEU A 697 -24.93 35.31 40.46
C LEU A 697 -25.63 34.33 39.51
N ALA A 698 -25.09 34.19 38.31
CA ALA A 698 -25.52 33.16 37.38
C ALA A 698 -24.37 32.48 36.66
N VAL A 699 -24.62 31.24 36.25
CA VAL A 699 -23.67 30.39 35.52
C VAL A 699 -24.42 29.62 34.46
N ALA A 700 -23.88 29.57 33.25
CA ALA A 700 -24.33 28.69 32.18
C ALA A 700 -23.17 27.83 31.66
N THR A 701 -23.51 26.78 30.92
CA THR A 701 -22.55 25.90 30.24
C THR A 701 -22.91 25.77 28.78
N GLY A 702 -21.93 25.70 27.89
CA GLY A 702 -22.09 25.32 26.48
C GLY A 702 -20.94 24.43 26.02
N ILE A 703 -21.10 23.76 24.88
CA ILE A 703 -20.11 22.83 24.33
C ILE A 703 -19.45 23.45 23.11
N ARG A 704 -18.12 23.43 23.09
CA ARG A 704 -17.32 23.74 21.92
C ARG A 704 -16.69 22.45 21.38
N ALA A 705 -17.31 21.88 20.34
CA ALA A 705 -16.96 20.57 19.81
C ALA A 705 -15.59 20.54 19.10
N THR A 706 -15.23 21.62 18.41
CA THR A 706 -13.96 21.73 17.68
C THR A 706 -13.05 22.79 18.30
N THR A 707 -11.75 22.73 18.01
CA THR A 707 -10.82 23.80 18.39
C THR A 707 -11.26 25.17 17.85
N GLY A 708 -10.80 26.25 18.48
CA GLY A 708 -11.03 27.62 18.01
C GLY A 708 -11.89 28.51 18.92
N ALA A 709 -12.34 29.65 18.39
CA ALA A 709 -12.99 30.71 19.15
C ALA A 709 -14.45 30.38 19.52
N TYR A 710 -14.83 30.57 20.79
CA TYR A 710 -16.22 30.43 21.24
C TYR A 710 -16.98 31.76 21.41
N GLY A 711 -16.36 32.90 21.13
CA GLY A 711 -17.03 34.21 21.12
C GLY A 711 -17.68 34.61 22.46
N ASN A 712 -18.25 35.81 22.52
CA ASN A 712 -18.94 36.27 23.72
C ASN A 712 -20.28 35.56 23.88
N THR A 713 -20.66 35.29 25.13
CA THR A 713 -21.98 34.74 25.46
C THR A 713 -22.90 35.86 25.92
N ALA A 714 -24.03 36.01 25.26
CA ALA A 714 -25.04 36.99 25.64
C ALA A 714 -26.02 36.41 26.66
N VAL A 715 -26.46 37.23 27.62
CA VAL A 715 -27.47 36.92 28.63
C VAL A 715 -28.36 38.12 28.88
N THR A 716 -29.65 37.90 29.18
CA THR A 716 -30.60 38.96 29.56
C THR A 716 -30.84 38.95 31.07
N LEU A 717 -30.85 40.14 31.65
CA LEU A 717 -31.09 40.38 33.08
C LEU A 717 -32.47 41.02 33.27
N VAL A 718 -33.18 40.66 34.34
CA VAL A 718 -34.46 41.30 34.71
C VAL A 718 -34.25 42.76 35.13
N ASN A 719 -33.15 43.06 35.83
CA ASN A 719 -32.83 44.38 36.36
C ASN A 719 -31.51 44.89 35.76
N ALA A 720 -31.45 46.21 35.52
CA ALA A 720 -30.24 46.84 35.03
C ALA A 720 -29.16 46.83 36.13
N ALA A 721 -27.96 46.32 35.85
CA ALA A 721 -26.90 46.18 36.85
C ALA A 721 -25.50 46.38 36.27
N TYR A 722 -24.54 46.71 37.13
CA TYR A 722 -23.10 46.61 36.83
C TYR A 722 -22.68 45.14 36.91
N LYS A 723 -21.73 44.70 36.07
CA LYS A 723 -21.40 43.26 35.97
C LYS A 723 -19.90 42.96 36.07
N GLY A 724 -19.58 41.86 36.75
CA GLY A 724 -18.32 41.13 36.62
C GLY A 724 -18.57 39.80 35.94
N MET A 725 -17.79 39.44 34.92
CA MET A 725 -18.09 38.32 34.03
C MET A 725 -16.83 37.52 33.72
N MET A 726 -16.96 36.20 33.57
CA MET A 726 -15.86 35.37 33.09
C MET A 726 -16.35 34.13 32.35
N SER A 727 -15.47 33.56 31.53
CA SER A 727 -15.65 32.24 30.93
C SER A 727 -14.43 31.34 31.19
N ILE A 728 -14.69 30.03 31.25
CA ILE A 728 -13.70 28.98 31.51
C ILE A 728 -13.95 27.84 30.53
N ALA A 729 -13.01 27.56 29.63
CA ALA A 729 -13.08 26.41 28.72
C ALA A 729 -12.38 25.20 29.35
N ILE A 730 -13.16 24.28 29.89
CA ILE A 730 -12.66 23.07 30.56
C ILE A 730 -12.30 22.04 29.51
N LYS A 731 -11.07 21.53 29.59
CA LYS A 731 -10.56 20.53 28.64
C LYS A 731 -10.77 19.10 29.16
N PRO A 732 -11.16 18.19 28.26
CA PRO A 732 -11.32 16.78 28.57
C PRO A 732 -10.02 16.07 28.98
#